data_AF-L2GSC7-F1
#
_entry.id   AF-L2GSC7-F1
#
_cell.length_a   1.000
_cell.length_b   1.000
_cell.length_c   1.000
_cell.angle_alpha   90.00
_cell.angle_beta   90.00
_cell.angle_gamma   90.00
#
_symmetry.space_group_name_H-M   'P 1'
#
loop_
_entity.id
_entity.type
_entity.pdbx_description
1 polymer ?
#
loop_
_entity_poly.entity_id
_entity_poly.type
_entity_poly.pdbx_seq_one_letter_code
_entity_poly.pdbx_strand_id
1 'polypeptide(L)'
;MLITSLYDYVTVAVVYIFVFQSWTEEGNNEYMVIYNLRETNMMEFLSSLEAGTTSFNYNIQEYGQKQHILGISECAEDVLLNSTAVQFLTKNQTKRNYSSYRDYILANNDTSKRFKIVNMPFKKSLFEKIMTSTSDNINTFSLEEMRCIFQKVFFCLDRNEGMAYNICMNLQDDQQALTSLFDPNEELRFIEPYYLTQLQRNQCNSLIVFEKFKEIVNHTTELYLTDGPTCVAKVYGEKKKAITVGKYIPLKEFNLGFLFECLEVTSSYLFDNASEFYEKFRHDYLNNKLIIFVNDRWPLTSVLTTLTGDMFVTPALSWIERLDLWESGRIKRLTYRVKPYKSYLSSCTESGVVSTNNIFYASFSIDFVKSVAQPIKNTVVYLRNVLDIGVYKVMDGVDSLRCKEVELQSDFVFENDFKSVHLYLCTVKKESAIIFQNKCQELKLCQTIGQFYLSGMAGFNSIYLKSDKSKLFFRINYPRSPNRCKLTEALVKGTVNVDQSIQAITFYYVEVTDNISIIVEDKRKTVDISQTKGNLKFSGFLNVKLHFNWQTSLKIRPYGNSFSKFSLKKCHITEQIKLMDEFRWIKLLMVKVDDHSGLIINNNCRKLTISACEGIFDLSGPKCFDEIEIDFSIASTSKFTLKGPIRTNILVLYDIPNNAADISDFFNEFETINRLVIGSYRLDNSQLFNLEYHLTNRYKIYGSQENIGCESTNNSFEQPIKSTIKTVRESNQAVDELLTAIFGSYAISKIKELHYHGVLMSNCNCKYLKNLHNLQTLQASLETAGKESFIYLPESLKLLNMSNSSVASDDQDQIIASCVLKNFPNLKALVIDGAFFSDPFHLCFLPHSIDVLVVSYSEFRNERIRTDVPKIKLSKLYVSALRDMIDSGTQNPNEQLRNFLQKMFNYIDRDYLQSLVFLMHQRQYQLNSSTLCVTRVYHQEFDVNM
;
A
#
# COMPACT_ATOMS: atom_id res chain seq x y z
N MET A 1 -15.67 14.86 14.85
CA MET A 1 -14.71 14.11 14.02
C MET A 1 -13.55 13.75 14.90
N LEU A 2 -13.11 12.48 14.91
CA LEU A 2 -11.90 12.10 15.64
C LEU A 2 -10.68 12.63 14.88
N ILE A 3 -9.69 13.10 15.63
CA ILE A 3 -8.34 13.25 15.10
C ILE A 3 -7.77 11.83 15.01
N THR A 4 -7.23 11.43 13.86
CA THR A 4 -6.51 10.17 13.69
C THR A 4 -5.00 10.31 13.94
N SER A 5 -4.47 11.54 13.84
CA SER A 5 -3.08 11.89 14.19
C SER A 5 -2.99 13.27 14.86
N LEU A 6 -2.36 13.35 16.04
CA LEU A 6 -2.11 14.63 16.73
C LEU A 6 -1.17 15.55 15.95
N TYR A 7 -0.27 14.97 15.15
CA TYR A 7 0.59 15.72 14.25
C TYR A 7 -0.27 16.53 13.29
N ASP A 8 -1.21 15.85 12.62
CA ASP A 8 -2.13 16.51 11.71
C ASP A 8 -2.86 17.66 12.42
N TYR A 9 -3.26 17.50 13.68
CA TYR A 9 -3.94 18.60 14.40
C TYR A 9 -3.08 19.88 14.57
N VAL A 10 -1.78 19.74 14.84
CA VAL A 10 -0.88 20.86 15.12
C VAL A 10 -0.19 21.38 13.86
N THR A 11 0.03 20.52 12.86
CA THR A 11 0.75 20.82 11.63
C THR A 11 -0.15 21.03 10.41
N VAL A 12 -1.41 20.58 10.43
CA VAL A 12 -2.33 20.74 9.29
C VAL A 12 -2.63 22.21 9.08
N ALA A 13 -1.99 22.72 8.04
CA ALA A 13 -2.28 24.02 7.47
C ALA A 13 -3.60 24.03 6.69
N VAL A 14 -4.25 22.89 6.42
CA VAL A 14 -5.44 22.79 5.54
C VAL A 14 -6.52 21.82 6.09
N VAL A 15 -7.64 22.36 6.56
CA VAL A 15 -8.81 21.58 7.02
C VAL A 15 -9.85 21.51 5.89
N TYR A 16 -10.35 20.31 5.60
CA TYR A 16 -11.39 20.12 4.57
C TYR A 16 -12.77 20.08 5.21
N ILE A 17 -13.75 20.70 4.56
CA ILE A 17 -15.15 20.70 5.00
C ILE A 17 -15.99 20.22 3.82
N PHE A 18 -16.54 19.02 3.93
CA PHE A 18 -17.46 18.48 2.93
C PHE A 18 -18.86 18.98 3.25
N VAL A 19 -19.47 19.72 2.33
CA VAL A 19 -20.81 20.28 2.46
C VAL A 19 -21.72 19.49 1.53
N PHE A 20 -22.62 18.70 2.10
CA PHE A 20 -23.51 17.79 1.39
C PHE A 20 -24.78 18.50 0.96
N GLN A 21 -25.28 18.15 -0.23
CA GLN A 21 -26.52 18.69 -0.77
C GLN A 21 -27.71 18.27 0.09
N SER A 22 -28.42 19.23 0.69
CA SER A 22 -29.74 19.00 1.29
C SER A 22 -30.81 18.92 0.20
N TRP A 23 -31.82 18.07 0.40
CA TRP A 23 -33.03 18.02 -0.45
C TRP A 23 -34.22 18.75 0.18
N THR A 24 -34.04 19.31 1.39
CA THR A 24 -35.05 20.17 2.01
C THR A 24 -34.77 21.62 1.64
N GLU A 25 -35.83 22.37 1.33
CA GLU A 25 -35.76 23.81 1.01
C GLU A 25 -35.21 24.65 2.17
N GLU A 26 -35.12 24.08 3.37
CA GLU A 26 -34.69 24.75 4.61
C GLU A 26 -33.19 25.13 4.63
N GLY A 27 -32.42 24.94 3.56
CA GLY A 27 -31.10 25.55 3.36
C GLY A 27 -29.96 25.11 4.29
N ASN A 28 -30.24 24.25 5.27
CA ASN A 28 -29.25 23.73 6.21
C ASN A 28 -28.49 22.56 5.58
N ASN A 29 -27.46 22.87 4.79
CA ASN A 29 -26.57 21.84 4.25
C ASN A 29 -25.85 21.10 5.37
N GLU A 30 -26.00 19.78 5.40
CA GLU A 30 -25.22 18.93 6.30
C GLU A 30 -23.74 19.03 5.92
N TYR A 31 -22.84 19.00 6.90
CA TYR A 31 -21.41 19.02 6.62
C TYR A 31 -20.62 18.02 7.46
N MET A 32 -19.38 17.77 7.03
CA MET A 32 -18.40 16.96 7.72
C MET A 32 -17.01 17.60 7.61
N VAL A 33 -16.27 17.64 8.72
CA VAL A 33 -14.96 18.28 8.80
C VAL A 33 -13.87 17.22 8.76
N ILE A 34 -13.15 17.11 7.65
CA ILE A 34 -12.08 16.16 7.42
C ILE A 34 -10.72 16.81 7.70
N TYR A 35 -9.94 16.21 8.58
CA TYR A 35 -8.55 16.62 8.82
C TYR A 35 -7.56 15.82 7.97
N ASN A 36 -7.93 14.60 7.57
CA ASN A 36 -7.09 13.73 6.76
C ASN A 36 -7.91 13.10 5.62
N LEU A 37 -7.57 13.43 4.37
CA LEU A 37 -8.28 12.94 3.20
C LEU A 37 -8.24 11.40 3.04
N ARG A 38 -7.29 10.70 3.67
CA ARG A 38 -7.19 9.22 3.60
C ARG A 38 -8.43 8.55 4.17
N GLU A 39 -9.13 9.22 5.09
CA GLU A 39 -10.33 8.71 5.74
C GLU A 39 -11.55 8.69 4.81
N THR A 40 -11.47 9.30 3.63
CA THR A 40 -12.63 9.52 2.76
C THR A 40 -12.75 8.53 1.61
N ASN A 41 -11.74 7.67 1.40
CA ASN A 41 -11.61 6.84 0.20
C ASN A 41 -11.79 7.64 -1.11
N MET A 42 -11.52 8.96 -1.09
CA MET A 42 -11.57 9.89 -2.22
C MET A 42 -10.29 10.73 -2.30
N MET A 43 -9.19 10.27 -1.69
CA MET A 43 -7.96 11.04 -1.57
C MET A 43 -7.38 11.36 -2.94
N GLU A 44 -7.32 10.39 -3.86
CA GLU A 44 -6.72 10.59 -5.18
C GLU A 44 -7.57 11.57 -6.00
N PHE A 45 -8.89 11.42 -5.92
CA PHE A 45 -9.85 12.32 -6.56
C PHE A 45 -9.70 13.77 -6.06
N LEU A 46 -9.73 13.97 -4.74
CA LEU A 46 -9.65 15.30 -4.15
C LEU A 46 -8.29 15.95 -4.40
N SER A 47 -7.20 15.19 -4.31
CA SER A 47 -5.86 15.69 -4.66
C SER A 47 -5.79 16.13 -6.12
N SER A 48 -6.44 15.38 -7.03
CA SER A 48 -6.50 15.71 -8.45
C SER A 48 -7.37 16.93 -8.74
N LEU A 49 -8.47 17.08 -7.98
CA LEU A 49 -9.38 18.23 -8.05
C LEU A 49 -8.69 19.50 -7.57
N GLU A 50 -7.91 19.43 -6.50
CA GLU A 50 -7.07 20.55 -6.04
C GLU A 50 -6.00 20.95 -7.03
N ALA A 51 -5.40 19.96 -7.71
CA ALA A 51 -4.42 20.21 -8.75
C ALA A 51 -5.05 20.77 -10.05
N GLY A 52 -6.38 20.89 -10.13
CA GLY A 52 -7.10 21.32 -11.33
C GLY A 52 -6.96 20.34 -12.50
N THR A 53 -6.62 19.08 -12.22
CA THR A 53 -6.35 18.06 -13.25
C THR A 53 -7.60 17.28 -13.65
N THR A 54 -8.71 17.46 -12.94
CA THR A 54 -9.98 16.77 -13.20
C THR A 54 -11.10 17.77 -13.44
N SER A 55 -12.01 17.45 -14.36
CA SER A 55 -13.08 18.34 -14.84
C SER A 55 -14.46 18.02 -14.25
N PHE A 56 -14.52 17.41 -13.06
CA PHE A 56 -15.79 17.07 -12.43
C PHE A 56 -16.47 18.30 -11.82
N ASN A 57 -17.81 18.29 -11.71
CA ASN A 57 -18.63 19.38 -11.14
C ASN A 57 -18.49 19.54 -9.61
N TYR A 58 -17.34 19.17 -9.04
CA TYR A 58 -17.04 19.40 -7.64
C TYR A 58 -16.37 20.76 -7.50
N ASN A 59 -16.87 21.58 -6.60
CA ASN A 59 -16.26 22.86 -6.30
C ASN A 59 -15.43 22.73 -5.01
N ILE A 60 -14.12 22.99 -5.12
CA ILE A 60 -13.26 23.24 -3.97
C ILE A 60 -13.06 24.74 -3.86
N GLN A 61 -13.58 25.32 -2.78
CA GLN A 61 -13.36 26.73 -2.45
C GLN A 61 -12.32 26.83 -1.34
N GLU A 62 -11.20 27.49 -1.60
CA GLU A 62 -10.28 27.88 -0.54
C GLU A 62 -10.84 29.11 0.18
N TYR A 63 -11.16 28.93 1.45
CA TYR A 63 -11.69 29.99 2.28
C TYR A 63 -10.53 30.76 2.92
N GLY A 64 -10.15 31.86 2.29
CA GLY A 64 -9.05 32.72 2.74
C GLY A 64 -9.51 33.81 3.72
N GLN A 65 -8.67 34.15 4.70
CA GLN A 65 -8.94 35.15 5.74
C GLN A 65 -9.33 36.54 5.19
N LYS A 66 -8.90 36.88 3.97
CA LYS A 66 -9.19 38.18 3.31
C LYS A 66 -10.58 38.28 2.68
N GLN A 67 -11.16 37.17 2.21
CA GLN A 67 -12.51 37.17 1.60
C GLN A 67 -13.61 37.47 2.64
N HIS A 68 -13.31 37.19 3.92
CA HIS A 68 -14.18 37.41 5.06
C HIS A 68 -14.41 38.89 5.41
N ILE A 69 -13.37 39.73 5.27
CA ILE A 69 -13.48 41.16 5.60
C ILE A 69 -14.42 41.88 4.63
N LEU A 70 -14.51 41.41 3.38
CA LEU A 70 -15.39 41.95 2.35
C LEU A 70 -16.84 41.44 2.52
N GLY A 71 -17.05 40.15 2.83
CA GLY A 71 -18.40 39.58 2.98
C GLY A 71 -19.18 40.06 4.22
N ILE A 72 -18.51 40.43 5.31
CA ILE A 72 -19.18 41.02 6.48
C ILE A 72 -19.64 42.46 6.18
N SER A 73 -18.95 43.17 5.28
CA SER A 73 -19.33 44.53 4.88
C SER A 73 -20.61 44.57 4.03
N GLU A 74 -20.92 43.51 3.29
CA GLU A 74 -22.11 43.45 2.42
C GLU A 74 -23.35 42.87 3.13
N CYS A 75 -23.21 42.00 4.14
CA CYS A 75 -24.37 41.48 4.89
C CYS A 75 -24.83 42.37 6.06
N ALA A 76 -24.06 43.40 6.44
CA ALA A 76 -24.41 44.26 7.56
C ALA A 76 -25.52 45.29 7.23
N GLU A 77 -25.81 45.56 5.96
CA GLU A 77 -26.84 46.55 5.58
C GLU A 77 -28.25 45.95 5.37
N ASP A 78 -28.40 44.64 5.15
CA ASP A 78 -29.71 44.04 4.80
C ASP A 78 -30.40 43.21 5.90
N VAL A 79 -29.78 42.98 7.07
CA VAL A 79 -30.36 42.13 8.15
C VAL A 79 -30.88 42.95 9.35
N LEU A 80 -30.89 44.28 9.26
CA LEU A 80 -31.34 45.17 10.35
C LEU A 80 -32.86 45.39 10.42
N LEU A 81 -33.65 44.75 9.54
CA LEU A 81 -35.12 44.81 9.59
C LEU A 81 -35.69 43.39 9.49
N ASN A 82 -36.33 42.94 10.58
CA ASN A 82 -37.05 41.67 10.76
C ASN A 82 -36.22 40.43 11.18
N SER A 83 -35.76 40.42 12.43
CA SER A 83 -35.91 39.20 13.22
C SER A 83 -36.21 39.53 14.67
N THR A 84 -37.49 39.35 15.02
CA THR A 84 -37.99 39.36 16.40
C THR A 84 -37.34 38.19 17.12
N ALA A 85 -36.43 38.48 18.04
CA ALA A 85 -35.73 37.50 18.84
C ALA A 85 -36.71 36.72 19.73
N VAL A 86 -37.09 35.52 19.30
CA VAL A 86 -37.69 34.51 20.17
C VAL A 86 -36.57 33.84 20.95
N GLN A 87 -36.44 34.21 22.21
CA GLN A 87 -35.62 33.52 23.20
C GLN A 87 -36.14 32.10 23.40
N PHE A 88 -35.49 31.10 22.80
CA PHE A 88 -35.56 29.72 23.28
C PHE A 88 -34.35 29.44 24.18
N LEU A 89 -34.58 29.64 25.48
CA LEU A 89 -33.86 28.96 26.55
C LEU A 89 -34.18 27.46 26.46
N THR A 90 -33.24 26.67 25.94
CA THR A 90 -33.14 25.25 26.30
C THR A 90 -31.69 24.92 26.66
N LYS A 91 -31.49 24.82 27.98
CA LYS A 91 -30.41 24.05 28.60
C LYS A 91 -30.50 22.61 28.08
N ASN A 92 -29.46 22.15 27.39
CA ASN A 92 -28.72 20.90 27.68
C ASN A 92 -27.91 20.46 26.45
N GLN A 93 -26.62 20.19 26.70
CA GLN A 93 -25.63 19.51 25.84
C GLN A 93 -25.01 20.33 24.71
N THR A 94 -24.00 21.12 25.06
CA THR A 94 -23.05 21.75 24.14
C THR A 94 -22.08 20.72 23.53
N LYS A 95 -22.56 19.90 22.59
CA LYS A 95 -21.83 19.95 21.32
C LYS A 95 -22.05 21.38 20.85
N ARG A 96 -21.00 22.15 20.58
CA ARG A 96 -21.17 23.31 19.67
C ARG A 96 -21.54 22.71 18.32
N ASN A 97 -22.81 22.32 18.18
CA ASN A 97 -23.43 22.01 16.91
C ASN A 97 -23.48 23.37 16.23
N TYR A 98 -22.40 23.70 15.54
CA TYR A 98 -22.38 24.85 14.68
C TYR A 98 -23.49 24.62 13.66
N SER A 99 -24.48 25.50 13.69
CA SER A 99 -25.65 25.50 12.80
C SER A 99 -25.22 25.46 11.34
N SER A 100 -24.08 26.09 11.03
CA SER A 100 -23.46 26.06 9.71
C SER A 100 -21.97 25.74 9.80
N TYR A 101 -21.40 25.27 8.68
CA TYR A 101 -19.95 25.14 8.56
C TYR A 101 -19.22 26.49 8.63
N ARG A 102 -19.92 27.61 8.37
CA ARG A 102 -19.35 28.96 8.49
C ARG A 102 -19.10 29.31 9.95
N ASP A 103 -20.04 28.97 10.84
CA ASP A 103 -19.86 29.15 12.29
C ASP A 103 -18.69 28.29 12.81
N TYR A 104 -18.50 27.10 12.23
CA TYR A 104 -17.34 26.26 12.51
C TYR A 104 -16.02 26.93 12.11
N ILE A 105 -15.94 27.48 10.88
CA ILE A 105 -14.75 28.22 10.42
C ILE A 105 -14.46 29.42 11.32
N LEU A 106 -15.49 30.21 11.66
CA LEU A 106 -15.37 31.38 12.53
C LEU A 106 -14.79 31.03 13.90
N ALA A 107 -15.33 29.97 14.52
CA ALA A 107 -14.89 29.54 15.83
C ALA A 107 -13.47 28.91 15.81
N ASN A 108 -12.95 28.54 14.64
CA ASN A 108 -11.64 27.92 14.46
C ASN A 108 -10.69 28.75 13.59
N ASN A 109 -10.94 30.06 13.43
CA ASN A 109 -10.17 30.96 12.58
C ASN A 109 -8.80 31.29 13.18
N ASP A 110 -7.91 30.30 13.20
CA ASP A 110 -6.50 30.44 13.49
C ASP A 110 -5.77 30.83 12.20
N THR A 111 -4.98 31.90 12.23
CA THR A 111 -4.15 32.36 11.08
C THR A 111 -3.26 31.27 10.47
N SER A 112 -2.97 30.20 11.21
CA SER A 112 -2.17 29.07 10.74
C SER A 112 -2.97 28.03 9.94
N LYS A 113 -4.30 28.07 9.97
CA LYS A 113 -5.18 27.11 9.30
C LYS A 113 -5.86 27.73 8.08
N ARG A 114 -5.83 27.02 6.96
CA ARG A 114 -6.64 27.28 5.77
C ARG A 114 -7.79 26.29 5.74
N PHE A 115 -8.95 26.74 5.27
CA PHE A 115 -10.11 25.88 5.12
C PHE A 115 -10.39 25.67 3.65
N LYS A 116 -10.65 24.42 3.26
CA LYS A 116 -11.09 24.08 1.91
C LYS A 116 -12.48 23.46 1.98
N ILE A 117 -13.44 24.12 1.37
CA ILE A 117 -14.84 23.70 1.36
C ILE A 117 -15.06 22.91 0.08
N VAL A 118 -15.50 21.66 0.20
CA VAL A 118 -15.82 20.76 -0.91
C VAL A 118 -17.32 20.55 -0.94
N ASN A 119 -17.98 21.05 -1.98
CA ASN A 119 -19.41 20.83 -2.14
C ASN A 119 -19.67 19.43 -2.72
N MET A 120 -20.32 18.59 -1.94
CA MET A 120 -20.64 17.20 -2.26
C MET A 120 -22.04 17.14 -2.86
N PRO A 121 -22.21 16.68 -4.12
CA PRO A 121 -23.49 16.74 -4.82
C PRO A 121 -24.47 15.61 -4.40
N PHE A 122 -24.31 15.04 -3.21
CA PHE A 122 -25.08 13.91 -2.70
C PHE A 122 -25.21 13.98 -1.18
N LYS A 123 -26.09 13.14 -0.60
CA LYS A 123 -26.38 13.15 0.83
C LYS A 123 -25.23 12.59 1.67
N LYS A 124 -25.11 13.11 2.90
CA LYS A 124 -24.14 12.60 3.88
C LYS A 124 -24.40 11.15 4.26
N SER A 125 -25.67 10.75 4.41
CA SER A 125 -26.03 9.37 4.73
C SER A 125 -25.55 8.36 3.67
N LEU A 126 -25.64 8.72 2.38
CA LEU A 126 -25.10 7.92 1.30
C LEU A 126 -23.57 7.82 1.38
N PHE A 127 -22.89 8.94 1.68
CA PHE A 127 -21.44 8.93 1.90
C PHE A 127 -21.04 7.98 3.03
N GLU A 128 -21.68 8.09 4.21
CA GLU A 128 -21.40 7.24 5.37
C GLU A 128 -21.67 5.75 5.07
N LYS A 129 -22.72 5.46 4.31
CA LYS A 129 -23.05 4.10 3.85
C LYS A 129 -22.01 3.54 2.86
N ILE A 130 -21.51 4.36 1.94
CA ILE A 130 -20.41 3.97 1.04
C ILE A 130 -19.15 3.67 1.84
N MET A 131 -18.79 4.55 2.79
CA MET A 131 -17.59 4.40 3.62
C MET A 131 -17.60 3.15 4.53
N THR A 132 -18.79 2.64 4.85
CA THR A 132 -18.97 1.43 5.67
C THR A 132 -19.22 0.16 4.85
N SER A 133 -19.27 0.27 3.51
CA SER A 133 -19.52 -0.87 2.62
C SER A 133 -18.25 -1.70 2.43
N THR A 134 -18.29 -2.95 2.90
CA THR A 134 -17.24 -3.94 2.70
C THR A 134 -17.83 -5.21 2.06
N SER A 135 -17.00 -6.14 1.59
CA SER A 135 -17.48 -7.45 1.11
C SER A 135 -18.23 -8.25 2.19
N ASP A 136 -17.91 -7.97 3.46
CA ASP A 136 -18.42 -8.71 4.61
C ASP A 136 -19.66 -8.03 5.21
N ASN A 137 -19.89 -6.76 4.88
CA ASN A 137 -21.05 -5.99 5.31
C ASN A 137 -21.87 -5.57 4.08
N ILE A 138 -22.86 -6.39 3.74
CA ILE A 138 -23.74 -6.17 2.59
C ILE A 138 -24.74 -5.07 2.95
N ASN A 139 -24.46 -3.86 2.44
CA ASN A 139 -25.39 -2.74 2.54
C ASN A 139 -26.39 -2.79 1.38
N THR A 140 -27.68 -2.68 1.69
CA THR A 140 -28.74 -2.56 0.68
C THR A 140 -28.81 -1.13 0.17
N PHE A 141 -28.67 -0.90 -1.13
CA PHE A 141 -28.78 0.43 -1.74
C PHE A 141 -30.13 0.58 -2.42
N SER A 142 -30.81 1.71 -2.20
CA SER A 142 -32.02 2.03 -2.96
C SER A 142 -31.69 2.35 -4.42
N LEU A 143 -32.68 2.28 -5.32
CA LEU A 143 -32.50 2.65 -6.72
C LEU A 143 -31.98 4.09 -6.89
N GLU A 144 -32.50 5.02 -6.08
CA GLU A 144 -32.05 6.43 -6.07
C GLU A 144 -30.58 6.56 -5.64
N GLU A 145 -30.18 5.82 -4.60
CA GLU A 145 -28.79 5.79 -4.14
C GLU A 145 -27.86 5.21 -5.21
N MET A 146 -28.25 4.11 -5.87
CA MET A 146 -27.49 3.52 -6.96
C MET A 146 -27.32 4.50 -8.11
N ARG A 147 -28.40 5.17 -8.55
CA ARG A 147 -28.33 6.23 -9.58
C ARG A 147 -27.37 7.34 -9.19
N CYS A 148 -27.44 7.80 -7.93
CA CYS A 148 -26.56 8.83 -7.41
C CYS A 148 -25.09 8.39 -7.42
N ILE A 149 -24.81 7.14 -7.02
CA ILE A 149 -23.46 6.56 -7.06
C ILE A 149 -22.92 6.58 -8.48
N PHE A 150 -23.64 6.04 -9.45
CA PHE A 150 -23.19 5.98 -10.84
C PHE A 150 -22.97 7.38 -11.44
N GLN A 151 -23.84 8.34 -11.13
CA GLN A 151 -23.73 9.69 -11.72
C GLN A 151 -22.65 10.55 -11.07
N LYS A 152 -22.46 10.42 -9.75
CA LYS A 152 -21.71 11.41 -8.97
C LYS A 152 -20.52 10.84 -8.20
N VAL A 153 -20.59 9.59 -7.72
CA VAL A 153 -19.62 9.10 -6.71
C VAL A 153 -18.62 8.08 -7.27
N PHE A 154 -19.03 7.22 -8.20
CA PHE A 154 -18.30 6.00 -8.55
C PHE A 154 -16.85 6.26 -9.01
N PHE A 155 -16.62 7.29 -9.82
CA PHE A 155 -15.27 7.67 -10.29
C PHE A 155 -14.43 8.44 -9.29
N CYS A 156 -15.05 8.93 -8.22
CA CYS A 156 -14.38 9.74 -7.22
C CYS A 156 -13.79 8.89 -6.08
N LEU A 157 -14.08 7.59 -6.05
CA LEU A 157 -13.62 6.66 -5.02
C LEU A 157 -12.31 5.98 -5.42
N ASP A 158 -11.36 5.92 -4.48
CA ASP A 158 -10.05 5.27 -4.66
C ASP A 158 -10.21 3.73 -4.71
N ARG A 159 -11.19 3.18 -3.97
CA ARG A 159 -11.53 1.74 -3.92
C ARG A 159 -13.03 1.52 -4.10
N ASN A 160 -13.39 0.65 -5.03
CA ASN A 160 -14.77 0.46 -5.48
C ASN A 160 -15.27 -1.00 -5.36
N GLU A 161 -14.42 -1.94 -4.95
CA GLU A 161 -14.72 -3.37 -5.02
C GLU A 161 -15.90 -3.78 -4.13
N GLY A 162 -15.90 -3.38 -2.85
CA GLY A 162 -16.96 -3.72 -1.90
C GLY A 162 -18.31 -3.08 -2.28
N MET A 163 -18.28 -1.82 -2.69
CA MET A 163 -19.47 -1.10 -3.18
C MET A 163 -20.02 -1.75 -4.46
N ALA A 164 -19.16 -2.07 -5.43
CA ALA A 164 -19.58 -2.71 -6.67
C ALA A 164 -20.18 -4.11 -6.44
N TYR A 165 -19.61 -4.88 -5.51
CA TYR A 165 -20.18 -6.16 -5.08
C TYR A 165 -21.57 -5.98 -4.43
N ASN A 166 -21.74 -5.02 -3.51
CA ASN A 166 -23.02 -4.76 -2.86
C ASN A 166 -24.09 -4.30 -3.85
N ILE A 167 -23.76 -3.39 -4.78
CA ILE A 167 -24.66 -2.99 -5.88
C ILE A 167 -25.02 -4.20 -6.74
N CYS A 168 -24.04 -5.04 -7.11
CA CYS A 168 -24.27 -6.27 -7.86
C CYS A 168 -25.26 -7.20 -7.15
N MET A 169 -25.13 -7.40 -5.83
CA MET A 169 -26.06 -8.23 -5.05
C MET A 169 -27.46 -7.61 -4.95
N ASN A 170 -27.57 -6.29 -4.75
CA ASN A 170 -28.88 -5.62 -4.73
C ASN A 170 -29.60 -5.75 -6.09
N LEU A 171 -28.87 -5.67 -7.20
CA LEU A 171 -29.43 -5.86 -8.54
C LEU A 171 -29.83 -7.31 -8.84
N GLN A 172 -29.17 -8.29 -8.20
CA GLN A 172 -29.57 -9.70 -8.29
C GLN A 172 -30.93 -9.93 -7.61
N ASP A 173 -31.15 -9.27 -6.47
CA ASP A 173 -32.35 -9.41 -5.66
C ASP A 173 -33.53 -8.54 -6.20
N ASP A 174 -33.25 -7.48 -6.97
CA ASP A 174 -34.26 -6.57 -7.57
C ASP A 174 -34.06 -6.35 -9.08
N GLN A 175 -34.77 -7.15 -9.90
CA GLN A 175 -34.75 -7.05 -11.36
C GLN A 175 -35.43 -5.79 -11.90
N GLN A 176 -36.35 -5.16 -11.15
CA GLN A 176 -36.98 -3.92 -11.57
C GLN A 176 -35.97 -2.77 -11.45
N ALA A 177 -35.23 -2.70 -10.35
CA ALA A 177 -34.15 -1.75 -10.18
C ALA A 177 -33.12 -1.85 -11.31
N LEU A 178 -32.80 -3.07 -11.75
CA LEU A 178 -31.96 -3.29 -12.92
C LEU A 178 -32.52 -2.59 -14.17
N THR A 179 -33.76 -2.90 -14.52
CA THR A 179 -34.39 -2.35 -15.74
C THR A 179 -34.48 -0.82 -15.67
N SER A 180 -34.86 -0.28 -14.51
CA SER A 180 -34.97 1.17 -14.29
C SER A 180 -33.61 1.88 -14.24
N LEU A 181 -32.53 1.24 -13.80
CA LEU A 181 -31.19 1.83 -13.82
C LEU A 181 -30.69 2.03 -15.26
N PHE A 182 -31.20 1.23 -16.22
CA PHE A 182 -30.76 1.19 -17.60
C PHE A 182 -31.81 1.66 -18.63
N ASP A 183 -32.97 2.14 -18.22
CA ASP A 183 -33.96 2.68 -19.15
C ASP A 183 -33.53 4.07 -19.64
N PRO A 184 -33.16 4.23 -20.93
CA PRO A 184 -32.79 5.54 -21.48
C PRO A 184 -33.96 6.51 -21.58
N ASN A 185 -35.21 6.02 -21.50
CA ASN A 185 -36.43 6.83 -21.61
C ASN A 185 -36.97 7.29 -20.25
N GLU A 186 -36.51 6.71 -19.14
CA GLU A 186 -36.64 7.33 -17.82
C GLU A 186 -35.63 8.48 -17.71
N GLU A 187 -35.75 9.49 -18.59
CA GLU A 187 -35.22 10.81 -18.30
C GLU A 187 -35.79 11.24 -16.96
N LEU A 188 -34.89 11.53 -16.02
CA LEU A 188 -35.15 11.88 -14.63
C LEU A 188 -36.20 13.00 -14.50
N ARG A 189 -37.48 12.65 -14.48
CA ARG A 189 -38.59 13.59 -14.21
C ARG A 189 -38.54 14.20 -12.80
N PHE A 190 -37.58 13.79 -11.97
CA PHE A 190 -37.38 14.22 -10.58
C PHE A 190 -36.19 15.17 -10.36
N ILE A 191 -35.51 15.62 -11.41
CA ILE A 191 -34.48 16.66 -11.25
C ILE A 191 -35.07 17.99 -11.69
N GLU A 192 -35.15 18.94 -10.75
CA GLU A 192 -35.59 20.32 -11.01
C GLU A 192 -34.95 20.89 -12.30
N PRO A 193 -35.71 21.63 -13.13
CA PRO A 193 -35.23 22.23 -14.37
C PRO A 193 -33.97 23.09 -14.24
N TYR A 194 -33.67 23.57 -13.03
CA TYR A 194 -32.51 24.41 -12.73
C TYR A 194 -31.16 23.68 -12.88
N TYR A 195 -31.11 22.35 -12.74
CA TYR A 195 -29.86 21.57 -12.88
C TYR A 195 -29.61 21.03 -14.31
N LEU A 196 -30.65 21.00 -15.15
CA LEU A 196 -30.59 20.46 -16.51
C LEU A 196 -29.68 21.28 -17.45
N THR A 197 -29.58 22.60 -17.24
CA THR A 197 -28.73 23.47 -18.07
C THR A 197 -27.23 23.37 -17.74
N GLN A 198 -26.84 22.90 -16.54
CA GLN A 198 -25.44 22.63 -16.20
C GLN A 198 -25.00 21.18 -16.48
N LEU A 199 -25.91 20.21 -16.39
CA LEU A 199 -25.63 18.80 -16.69
C LEU A 199 -25.36 18.53 -18.19
N GLN A 200 -25.90 19.35 -19.10
CA GLN A 200 -25.68 19.17 -20.55
C GLN A 200 -24.24 19.40 -21.01
N ARG A 201 -23.38 20.10 -20.25
CA ARG A 201 -21.98 20.34 -20.65
C ARG A 201 -20.99 19.27 -20.18
N ASN A 202 -21.37 18.45 -19.19
CA ASN A 202 -20.53 17.41 -18.62
C ASN A 202 -21.32 16.09 -18.52
N GLN A 203 -21.81 15.61 -19.67
CA GLN A 203 -22.34 14.25 -19.79
C GLN A 203 -21.21 13.25 -19.49
N CYS A 204 -20.99 12.96 -18.22
CA CYS A 204 -20.29 11.76 -17.79
C CYS A 204 -21.12 10.61 -18.36
N ASN A 205 -20.65 10.07 -19.48
CA ASN A 205 -21.36 9.09 -20.28
C ASN A 205 -21.70 7.92 -19.34
N SER A 206 -22.97 7.74 -18.96
CA SER A 206 -23.41 6.73 -17.99
C SER A 206 -22.89 5.34 -18.35
N LEU A 207 -22.74 5.10 -19.66
CA LEU A 207 -22.06 3.96 -20.26
C LEU A 207 -20.62 3.77 -19.76
N ILE A 208 -19.80 4.81 -19.67
CA ILE A 208 -18.40 4.72 -19.21
C ILE A 208 -18.34 4.32 -17.73
N VAL A 209 -19.21 4.90 -16.88
CA VAL A 209 -19.29 4.51 -15.47
C VAL A 209 -19.68 3.04 -15.35
N PHE A 210 -20.65 2.64 -16.16
CA PHE A 210 -21.17 1.29 -16.11
C PHE A 210 -20.18 0.25 -16.66
N GLU A 211 -19.45 0.57 -17.73
CA GLU A 211 -18.31 -0.23 -18.20
C GLU A 211 -17.27 -0.41 -17.10
N LYS A 212 -16.97 0.66 -16.33
CA LYS A 212 -16.04 0.58 -15.20
C LYS A 212 -16.59 -0.29 -14.07
N PHE A 213 -17.86 -0.14 -13.73
CA PHE A 213 -18.54 -1.00 -12.75
C PHE A 213 -18.48 -2.46 -13.16
N LYS A 214 -18.84 -2.76 -14.41
CA LYS A 214 -18.75 -4.09 -14.98
C LYS A 214 -17.32 -4.62 -14.92
N GLU A 215 -16.33 -3.82 -15.30
CA GLU A 215 -14.91 -4.20 -15.22
C GLU A 215 -14.54 -4.60 -13.78
N ILE A 216 -14.97 -3.83 -12.78
CA ILE A 216 -14.70 -4.14 -11.37
C ILE A 216 -15.40 -5.44 -10.96
N VAL A 217 -16.70 -5.59 -11.23
CA VAL A 217 -17.46 -6.82 -10.92
C VAL A 217 -16.81 -8.04 -11.57
N ASN A 218 -16.42 -7.96 -12.84
CA ASN A 218 -15.75 -9.05 -13.56
C ASN A 218 -14.37 -9.39 -13.01
N HIS A 219 -13.70 -8.44 -12.35
CA HIS A 219 -12.43 -8.68 -11.68
C HIS A 219 -12.59 -9.29 -10.28
N THR A 220 -13.69 -9.01 -9.58
CA THR A 220 -13.82 -9.29 -8.13
C THR A 220 -14.86 -10.35 -7.77
N THR A 221 -15.80 -10.66 -8.65
CA THR A 221 -16.98 -11.48 -8.34
C THR A 221 -17.00 -12.77 -9.15
N GLU A 222 -17.31 -13.89 -8.49
CA GLU A 222 -17.57 -15.20 -9.10
C GLU A 222 -18.86 -15.77 -8.54
N LEU A 223 -19.80 -16.16 -9.39
CA LEU A 223 -21.07 -16.72 -8.94
C LEU A 223 -21.19 -18.18 -9.37
N TYR A 224 -21.68 -19.00 -8.45
CA TYR A 224 -21.88 -20.44 -8.61
C TYR A 224 -23.38 -20.68 -8.82
N LEU A 225 -23.75 -21.03 -10.04
CA LEU A 225 -25.14 -21.28 -10.39
C LEU A 225 -25.52 -22.70 -9.99
N THR A 226 -26.61 -22.84 -9.25
CA THR A 226 -27.05 -24.13 -8.69
C THR A 226 -28.37 -24.62 -9.26
N ASP A 227 -28.48 -25.94 -9.37
CA ASP A 227 -29.74 -26.65 -9.57
C ASP A 227 -29.93 -27.57 -8.36
N GLY A 228 -30.84 -27.15 -7.48
CA GLY A 228 -30.90 -27.66 -6.10
C GLY A 228 -29.55 -27.46 -5.37
N PRO A 229 -28.97 -28.52 -4.77
CA PRO A 229 -27.70 -28.43 -4.05
C PRO A 229 -26.46 -28.49 -4.96
N THR A 230 -26.65 -28.76 -6.26
CA THR A 230 -25.54 -29.02 -7.18
C THR A 230 -25.13 -27.75 -7.91
N CYS A 231 -23.83 -27.45 -7.97
CA CYS A 231 -23.31 -26.38 -8.81
C CYS A 231 -23.20 -26.90 -10.25
N VAL A 232 -24.04 -26.36 -11.13
CA VAL A 232 -24.19 -26.78 -12.53
C VAL A 232 -23.43 -25.88 -13.48
N ALA A 233 -23.25 -24.61 -13.12
CA ALA A 233 -22.50 -23.64 -13.90
C ALA A 233 -21.79 -22.60 -13.03
N LYS A 234 -20.83 -21.89 -13.62
CA LYS A 234 -20.15 -20.75 -12.99
C LYS A 234 -20.12 -19.57 -13.93
N VAL A 235 -20.27 -18.37 -13.39
CA VAL A 235 -20.16 -17.12 -14.15
C VAL A 235 -19.12 -16.19 -13.53
N TYR A 236 -18.31 -15.58 -14.39
CA TYR A 236 -17.19 -14.73 -13.98
C TYR A 236 -16.71 -13.82 -15.13
N GLY A 237 -15.79 -12.90 -14.83
CA GLY A 237 -15.13 -12.08 -15.85
C GLY A 237 -13.91 -12.74 -16.48
N GLU A 238 -13.60 -12.41 -17.75
CA GLU A 238 -12.45 -13.01 -18.47
C GLU A 238 -11.11 -12.78 -17.74
N LYS A 239 -11.03 -11.71 -16.94
CA LYS A 239 -9.84 -11.28 -16.18
C LYS A 239 -9.97 -11.45 -14.66
N LYS A 240 -10.74 -12.43 -14.16
CA LYS A 240 -10.95 -12.60 -12.72
C LYS A 240 -9.65 -12.63 -11.89
N LYS A 241 -9.62 -11.94 -10.75
CA LYS A 241 -8.50 -11.97 -9.79
C LYS A 241 -8.46 -13.32 -9.05
N ALA A 242 -7.36 -13.61 -8.36
CA ALA A 242 -7.19 -14.85 -7.60
C ALA A 242 -8.06 -14.91 -6.33
N ILE A 243 -8.43 -13.75 -5.78
CA ILE A 243 -9.31 -13.62 -4.62
C ILE A 243 -10.61 -13.01 -5.15
N THR A 244 -11.65 -13.81 -5.22
CA THR A 244 -13.00 -13.41 -5.62
C THR A 244 -13.97 -13.73 -4.50
N VAL A 245 -14.98 -12.88 -4.33
CA VAL A 245 -16.10 -13.19 -3.43
C VAL A 245 -17.04 -14.14 -4.18
N GLY A 246 -17.26 -15.32 -3.59
CA GLY A 246 -18.10 -16.38 -4.15
C GLY A 246 -19.49 -16.39 -3.53
N LYS A 247 -20.55 -16.41 -4.34
CA LYS A 247 -21.94 -16.63 -3.87
C LYS A 247 -22.62 -17.72 -4.70
N TYR A 248 -23.42 -18.55 -4.05
CA TYR A 248 -24.27 -19.55 -4.70
C TYR A 248 -25.63 -18.94 -5.00
N ILE A 249 -26.12 -19.10 -6.22
CA ILE A 249 -27.40 -18.57 -6.68
C ILE A 249 -28.12 -19.66 -7.48
N PRO A 250 -29.39 -19.98 -7.20
CA PRO A 250 -30.15 -20.89 -8.05
C PRO A 250 -30.20 -20.40 -9.49
N LEU A 251 -29.97 -21.30 -10.47
CA LEU A 251 -29.93 -20.93 -11.90
C LEU A 251 -31.21 -20.21 -12.33
N LYS A 252 -32.36 -20.66 -11.86
CA LYS A 252 -33.68 -20.05 -12.15
C LYS A 252 -33.84 -18.65 -11.59
N GLU A 253 -33.14 -18.30 -10.52
CA GLU A 253 -33.20 -16.98 -9.89
C GLU A 253 -32.13 -16.03 -10.44
N PHE A 254 -31.13 -16.53 -11.16
CA PHE A 254 -30.03 -15.73 -11.67
C PHE A 254 -30.50 -14.67 -12.68
N ASN A 255 -30.19 -13.39 -12.44
CA ASN A 255 -30.66 -12.26 -13.25
C ASN A 255 -29.52 -11.35 -13.77
N LEU A 256 -28.27 -11.67 -13.44
CA LEU A 256 -27.11 -10.83 -13.73
C LEU A 256 -26.27 -11.28 -14.94
N GLY A 257 -26.83 -12.11 -15.85
CA GLY A 257 -26.06 -12.69 -16.96
C GLY A 257 -25.34 -11.65 -17.81
N PHE A 258 -25.93 -10.46 -18.00
CA PHE A 258 -25.36 -9.37 -18.78
C PHE A 258 -24.09 -8.75 -18.18
N LEU A 259 -23.79 -8.91 -16.88
CA LEU A 259 -22.55 -8.38 -16.27
C LEU A 259 -21.33 -9.25 -16.57
N PHE A 260 -21.54 -10.56 -16.70
CA PHE A 260 -20.47 -11.53 -16.77
C PHE A 260 -20.04 -11.83 -18.20
N GLU A 261 -18.74 -12.02 -18.38
CA GLU A 261 -18.14 -12.28 -19.70
C GLU A 261 -17.96 -13.77 -19.99
N CYS A 262 -17.98 -14.61 -18.94
CA CYS A 262 -17.69 -16.03 -19.05
C CYS A 262 -18.78 -16.87 -18.38
N LEU A 263 -19.17 -17.94 -19.05
CA LEU A 263 -20.01 -19.02 -18.53
C LEU A 263 -19.20 -20.32 -18.59
N GLU A 264 -19.14 -21.07 -17.49
CA GLU A 264 -18.50 -22.39 -17.43
C GLU A 264 -19.52 -23.46 -17.05
N VAL A 265 -19.67 -24.49 -17.89
CA VAL A 265 -20.75 -25.49 -17.81
C VAL A 265 -20.30 -26.81 -18.48
N THR A 266 -21.01 -27.93 -18.27
CA THR A 266 -20.81 -29.18 -19.04
C THR A 266 -21.64 -29.19 -20.32
N SER A 267 -21.25 -29.95 -21.34
CA SER A 267 -22.04 -29.97 -22.60
C SER A 267 -23.45 -30.49 -22.41
N SER A 268 -23.60 -31.58 -21.64
CA SER A 268 -24.90 -32.20 -21.40
C SER A 268 -25.86 -31.22 -20.71
N TYR A 269 -25.40 -30.53 -19.66
CA TYR A 269 -26.25 -29.60 -18.92
C TYR A 269 -26.59 -28.36 -19.74
N LEU A 270 -25.63 -27.86 -20.54
CA LEU A 270 -25.85 -26.75 -21.46
C LEU A 270 -26.87 -27.11 -22.55
N PHE A 271 -26.81 -28.33 -23.09
CA PHE A 271 -27.77 -28.83 -24.08
C PHE A 271 -29.18 -28.96 -23.47
N ASP A 272 -29.29 -29.62 -22.32
CA ASP A 272 -30.57 -29.90 -21.67
C ASP A 272 -31.27 -28.63 -21.15
N ASN A 273 -30.51 -27.57 -20.85
CA ASN A 273 -31.02 -26.32 -20.26
C ASN A 273 -30.72 -25.08 -21.12
N ALA A 274 -30.57 -25.25 -22.43
CA ALA A 274 -30.16 -24.17 -23.31
C ALA A 274 -31.13 -22.97 -23.31
N SER A 275 -32.43 -23.22 -23.22
CA SER A 275 -33.46 -22.17 -23.12
C SER A 275 -33.32 -21.36 -21.83
N GLU A 276 -33.04 -22.00 -20.70
CA GLU A 276 -32.81 -21.31 -19.41
C GLU A 276 -31.58 -20.41 -19.50
N PHE A 277 -30.46 -20.91 -20.04
CA PHE A 277 -29.27 -20.08 -20.27
C PHE A 277 -29.53 -18.95 -21.26
N TYR A 278 -30.32 -19.19 -22.32
CA TYR A 278 -30.74 -18.13 -23.22
C TYR A 278 -31.46 -17.03 -22.45
N GLU A 279 -32.50 -17.37 -21.68
CA GLU A 279 -33.27 -16.42 -20.89
C GLU A 279 -32.40 -15.63 -19.90
N LYS A 280 -31.36 -16.26 -19.32
CA LYS A 280 -30.46 -15.57 -18.38
C LYS A 280 -29.45 -14.63 -19.03
N PHE A 281 -29.09 -14.88 -20.29
CA PHE A 281 -28.08 -14.11 -21.03
C PHE A 281 -28.64 -13.33 -22.23
N ARG A 282 -29.95 -13.35 -22.47
CA ARG A 282 -30.64 -12.63 -23.57
C ARG A 282 -30.87 -11.13 -23.33
N HIS A 283 -30.54 -10.60 -22.16
CA HIS A 283 -30.54 -9.15 -21.93
C HIS A 283 -29.14 -8.59 -22.21
N ASP A 284 -29.02 -7.63 -23.14
CA ASP A 284 -27.73 -7.06 -23.54
C ASP A 284 -27.76 -5.55 -23.53
N TYR A 285 -27.66 -5.02 -22.32
CA TYR A 285 -27.59 -3.58 -22.11
C TYR A 285 -26.24 -2.98 -22.57
N LEU A 286 -25.25 -3.78 -22.97
CA LEU A 286 -23.84 -3.32 -23.15
C LEU A 286 -23.09 -3.88 -24.38
N ASN A 287 -23.78 -4.57 -25.29
CA ASN A 287 -23.14 -5.33 -26.37
C ASN A 287 -22.11 -6.37 -25.86
N ASN A 288 -22.41 -7.02 -24.74
CA ASN A 288 -21.51 -7.94 -24.08
C ASN A 288 -21.52 -9.30 -24.77
N LYS A 289 -20.35 -9.69 -25.27
CA LYS A 289 -20.19 -11.01 -25.85
C LYS A 289 -19.75 -12.04 -24.81
N LEU A 290 -20.47 -13.15 -24.76
CA LEU A 290 -20.24 -14.25 -23.83
C LEU A 290 -19.17 -15.21 -24.34
N ILE A 291 -18.28 -15.65 -23.46
CA ILE A 291 -17.34 -16.74 -23.69
C ILE A 291 -17.84 -17.96 -22.91
N ILE A 292 -18.14 -19.04 -23.61
CA ILE A 292 -18.63 -20.28 -22.98
C ILE A 292 -17.46 -21.27 -22.88
N PHE A 293 -17.21 -21.77 -21.68
CA PHE A 293 -16.26 -22.85 -21.39
C PHE A 293 -17.04 -24.14 -21.14
N VAL A 294 -16.83 -25.13 -22.00
CA VAL A 294 -17.48 -26.44 -21.90
C VAL A 294 -16.51 -27.47 -21.34
N ASN A 295 -16.81 -28.01 -20.17
CA ASN A 295 -15.99 -29.04 -19.52
C ASN A 295 -16.58 -30.43 -19.76
N ASP A 296 -15.87 -31.28 -20.50
CA ASP A 296 -16.38 -32.59 -20.96
C ASP A 296 -15.37 -33.73 -20.85
N ARG A 297 -15.86 -34.94 -21.15
CA ARG A 297 -15.06 -36.15 -21.35
C ARG A 297 -15.36 -36.76 -22.71
N TRP A 298 -14.37 -36.92 -23.58
CA TRP A 298 -14.54 -37.50 -24.92
C TRP A 298 -13.65 -38.74 -25.13
N PRO A 299 -13.98 -39.65 -26.08
CA PRO A 299 -13.04 -40.67 -26.52
C PRO A 299 -11.75 -40.03 -27.07
N LEU A 300 -10.60 -40.64 -26.80
CA LEU A 300 -9.30 -40.14 -27.29
C LEU A 300 -9.26 -40.00 -28.82
N THR A 301 -9.87 -40.94 -29.55
CA THR A 301 -9.95 -40.89 -31.02
C THR A 301 -10.66 -39.64 -31.50
N SER A 302 -11.79 -39.28 -30.87
CA SER A 302 -12.54 -38.05 -31.19
C SER A 302 -11.70 -36.80 -30.95
N VAL A 303 -10.96 -36.75 -29.83
CA VAL A 303 -10.04 -35.64 -29.55
C VAL A 303 -8.98 -35.51 -30.64
N LEU A 304 -8.32 -36.61 -31.02
CA LEU A 304 -7.29 -36.62 -32.05
C LEU A 304 -7.81 -36.19 -33.42
N THR A 305 -8.98 -36.69 -33.84
CA THR A 305 -9.61 -36.29 -35.12
C THR A 305 -10.02 -34.82 -35.14
N THR A 306 -10.39 -34.25 -33.97
CA THR A 306 -10.69 -32.82 -33.86
C THR A 306 -9.42 -31.97 -33.92
N LEU A 307 -8.33 -32.41 -33.28
CA LEU A 307 -7.06 -31.68 -33.26
C LEU A 307 -6.37 -31.63 -34.63
N THR A 308 -6.46 -32.72 -35.40
CA THR A 308 -5.85 -32.86 -36.74
C THR A 308 -6.63 -32.17 -37.85
N GLY A 309 -7.84 -31.68 -37.56
CA GLY A 309 -8.70 -31.02 -38.55
C GLY A 309 -9.38 -31.96 -39.55
N ASP A 310 -9.18 -33.28 -39.41
CA ASP A 310 -9.76 -34.30 -40.31
C ASP A 310 -11.28 -34.48 -40.14
N MET A 311 -11.84 -34.10 -38.98
CA MET A 311 -13.28 -33.98 -38.82
C MET A 311 -13.72 -32.52 -38.86
N PHE A 312 -14.69 -32.25 -39.74
CA PHE A 312 -15.71 -31.26 -39.50
C PHE A 312 -16.24 -31.45 -38.07
N VAL A 313 -15.90 -30.53 -37.16
CA VAL A 313 -16.42 -30.49 -35.77
C VAL A 313 -17.97 -30.36 -35.77
N THR A 314 -18.53 -30.11 -36.94
CA THR A 314 -19.92 -29.83 -37.26
C THR A 314 -20.94 -30.84 -36.72
N PRO A 315 -20.76 -32.18 -36.73
CA PRO A 315 -21.79 -33.08 -36.19
C PRO A 315 -21.88 -33.04 -34.65
N ALA A 316 -20.75 -32.91 -33.96
CA ALA A 316 -20.72 -32.85 -32.49
C ALA A 316 -21.17 -31.46 -31.97
N LEU A 317 -21.13 -30.45 -32.83
CA LEU A 317 -21.55 -29.07 -32.53
C LEU A 317 -22.84 -28.67 -33.27
N SER A 318 -23.45 -29.53 -34.07
CA SER A 318 -24.64 -29.15 -34.83
C SER A 318 -25.84 -28.85 -33.93
N TRP A 319 -25.82 -29.36 -32.69
CA TRP A 319 -26.83 -28.99 -31.70
C TRP A 319 -26.68 -27.55 -31.23
N ILE A 320 -25.46 -27.02 -31.24
CA ILE A 320 -25.13 -25.68 -30.79
C ILE A 320 -25.73 -24.63 -31.74
N GLU A 321 -25.69 -24.89 -33.04
CA GLU A 321 -26.30 -24.04 -34.06
C GLU A 321 -27.83 -23.96 -33.92
N ARG A 322 -28.46 -24.87 -33.17
CA ARG A 322 -29.92 -24.92 -32.97
C ARG A 322 -30.40 -24.19 -31.72
N LEU A 323 -29.49 -23.56 -30.96
CA LEU A 323 -29.84 -22.92 -29.70
C LEU A 323 -30.11 -21.43 -29.92
N ASP A 324 -31.21 -20.91 -29.36
CA ASP A 324 -31.61 -19.49 -29.49
C ASP A 324 -30.52 -18.51 -29.02
N LEU A 325 -29.72 -18.93 -28.03
CA LEU A 325 -28.56 -18.18 -27.55
C LEU A 325 -27.51 -17.94 -28.64
N TRP A 326 -27.44 -18.80 -29.65
CA TRP A 326 -26.52 -18.68 -30.78
C TRP A 326 -27.03 -17.76 -31.88
N GLU A 327 -28.33 -17.80 -32.18
CA GLU A 327 -28.94 -16.88 -33.15
C GLU A 327 -28.81 -15.41 -32.70
N SER A 328 -28.76 -15.18 -31.39
CA SER A 328 -28.62 -13.84 -30.80
C SER A 328 -27.31 -13.10 -31.17
N GLY A 329 -26.30 -13.79 -31.71
CA GLY A 329 -25.00 -13.20 -32.08
C GLY A 329 -24.11 -12.79 -30.89
N ARG A 330 -24.49 -13.20 -29.68
CA ARG A 330 -23.83 -12.80 -28.42
C ARG A 330 -22.66 -13.67 -28.02
N ILE A 331 -22.56 -14.88 -28.54
CA ILE A 331 -21.46 -15.76 -28.19
C ILE A 331 -20.23 -15.28 -28.96
N LYS A 332 -19.19 -14.86 -28.21
CA LYS A 332 -17.89 -14.49 -28.76
C LYS A 332 -17.13 -15.74 -29.21
N ARG A 333 -17.12 -16.73 -28.33
CA ARG A 333 -16.19 -17.86 -28.36
C ARG A 333 -16.71 -19.00 -27.51
N LEU A 334 -16.59 -20.20 -28.03
CA LEU A 334 -16.82 -21.45 -27.31
C LEU A 334 -15.47 -22.12 -27.11
N THR A 335 -15.14 -22.51 -25.88
CA THR A 335 -13.88 -23.18 -25.55
C THR A 335 -14.16 -24.52 -24.90
N TYR A 336 -13.78 -25.58 -25.58
CA TYR A 336 -13.85 -26.94 -25.07
C TYR A 336 -12.66 -27.24 -24.19
N ARG A 337 -12.93 -27.91 -23.08
CA ARG A 337 -11.97 -28.36 -22.06
C ARG A 337 -12.24 -29.84 -21.83
N VAL A 338 -11.56 -30.68 -22.60
CA VAL A 338 -11.88 -32.10 -22.74
C VAL A 338 -10.88 -32.96 -21.99
N LYS A 339 -11.39 -33.85 -21.14
CA LYS A 339 -10.61 -34.94 -20.53
C LYS A 339 -10.83 -36.22 -21.35
N PRO A 340 -9.84 -36.67 -22.14
CA PRO A 340 -9.97 -37.91 -22.89
C PRO A 340 -10.19 -39.10 -21.93
N TYR A 341 -11.06 -40.03 -22.33
CA TYR A 341 -11.17 -41.33 -21.70
C TYR A 341 -10.85 -42.43 -22.71
N LYS A 342 -10.34 -43.56 -22.20
CA LYS A 342 -10.10 -44.74 -23.01
C LYS A 342 -11.44 -45.42 -23.28
N SER A 343 -11.89 -45.42 -24.53
CA SER A 343 -12.88 -46.42 -24.95
C SER A 343 -12.20 -47.78 -24.93
N TYR A 344 -12.80 -48.78 -24.31
CA TYR A 344 -12.30 -50.17 -24.22
C TYR A 344 -12.25 -50.90 -25.59
N LEU A 345 -12.15 -50.18 -26.70
CA LEU A 345 -12.11 -50.75 -28.03
C LEU A 345 -10.80 -51.54 -28.21
N SER A 346 -11.01 -52.81 -28.53
CA SER A 346 -10.08 -53.93 -28.62
C SER A 346 -8.77 -53.63 -29.34
N SER A 347 -7.67 -54.01 -28.68
CA SER A 347 -6.44 -54.65 -29.18
C SER A 347 -6.08 -54.61 -30.69
N CYS A 348 -6.27 -53.50 -31.41
CA CYS A 348 -5.64 -53.32 -32.73
C CYS A 348 -4.19 -52.87 -32.54
N THR A 349 -3.31 -53.85 -32.34
CA THR A 349 -1.86 -53.73 -32.10
C THR A 349 -1.02 -53.52 -33.36
N GLU A 350 -1.59 -53.11 -34.49
CA GLU A 350 -0.84 -53.13 -35.76
C GLU A 350 -0.90 -51.81 -36.52
N SER A 351 -0.02 -50.90 -36.11
CA SER A 351 0.78 -49.99 -36.95
C SER A 351 1.38 -48.95 -36.01
N GLY A 352 2.55 -48.38 -36.35
CA GLY A 352 3.37 -47.51 -35.50
C GLY A 352 2.76 -46.15 -35.10
N VAL A 353 1.48 -46.13 -34.73
CA VAL A 353 0.77 -45.03 -34.12
C VAL A 353 1.27 -44.90 -32.68
N VAL A 354 2.25 -44.03 -32.55
CA VAL A 354 2.67 -43.28 -31.35
C VAL A 354 1.63 -43.35 -30.24
N SER A 355 2.08 -43.69 -29.02
CA SER A 355 1.23 -43.86 -27.85
C SER A 355 0.56 -42.54 -27.43
N THR A 356 -0.51 -42.16 -28.12
CA THR A 356 -1.43 -41.05 -27.81
C THR A 356 -2.15 -41.23 -26.47
N ASN A 357 -1.99 -42.40 -25.84
CA ASN A 357 -2.40 -42.69 -24.47
C ASN A 357 -1.88 -41.70 -23.41
N ASN A 358 -0.88 -40.88 -23.78
CA ASN A 358 -0.27 -39.89 -22.91
C ASN A 358 -1.02 -38.54 -22.89
N ILE A 359 -1.98 -38.31 -23.82
CA ILE A 359 -2.85 -37.13 -23.77
C ILE A 359 -3.87 -37.35 -22.65
N PHE A 360 -3.83 -36.51 -21.61
CA PHE A 360 -4.78 -36.59 -20.49
C PHE A 360 -5.72 -35.39 -20.41
N TYR A 361 -5.50 -34.37 -21.26
CA TYR A 361 -6.38 -33.23 -21.40
C TYR A 361 -6.10 -32.51 -22.73
N ALA A 362 -7.16 -31.99 -23.36
CA ALA A 362 -7.06 -31.12 -24.52
C ALA A 362 -8.03 -29.95 -24.37
N SER A 363 -7.68 -28.81 -24.95
CA SER A 363 -8.58 -27.67 -25.04
C SER A 363 -8.42 -26.99 -26.37
N PHE A 364 -9.53 -26.49 -26.90
CA PHE A 364 -9.53 -25.75 -28.15
C PHE A 364 -10.70 -24.78 -28.15
N SER A 365 -10.58 -23.72 -28.95
CA SER A 365 -11.57 -22.66 -29.04
C SER A 365 -12.11 -22.52 -30.45
N ILE A 366 -13.39 -22.16 -30.53
CA ILE A 366 -14.10 -21.84 -31.75
C ILE A 366 -14.63 -20.43 -31.55
N ASP A 367 -14.09 -19.48 -32.31
CA ASP A 367 -14.58 -18.10 -32.33
C ASP A 367 -15.83 -18.01 -33.22
N PHE A 368 -16.71 -17.06 -32.94
CA PHE A 368 -17.90 -16.81 -33.75
C PHE A 368 -17.88 -15.39 -34.30
N VAL A 369 -18.10 -15.27 -35.61
CA VAL A 369 -18.21 -13.98 -36.30
C VAL A 369 -19.56 -13.94 -36.99
N LYS A 370 -20.44 -13.03 -36.56
CA LYS A 370 -21.83 -12.92 -37.04
C LYS A 370 -22.58 -14.27 -36.94
N SER A 371 -22.47 -14.92 -35.79
CA SER A 371 -23.05 -16.25 -35.50
C SER A 371 -22.52 -17.41 -36.34
N VAL A 372 -21.48 -17.19 -37.17
CA VAL A 372 -20.82 -18.24 -37.94
C VAL A 372 -19.58 -18.72 -37.21
N ALA A 373 -19.53 -20.02 -36.91
CA ALA A 373 -18.37 -20.69 -36.32
C ALA A 373 -17.15 -20.54 -37.23
N GLN A 374 -16.03 -20.13 -36.65
CA GLN A 374 -14.73 -20.08 -37.32
C GLN A 374 -13.98 -21.41 -37.16
N PRO A 375 -12.95 -21.67 -37.97
CA PRO A 375 -12.07 -22.82 -37.75
C PRO A 375 -11.50 -22.84 -36.33
N ILE A 376 -11.18 -24.04 -35.84
CA ILE A 376 -10.61 -24.25 -34.50
C ILE A 376 -9.32 -23.44 -34.36
N LYS A 377 -9.15 -22.81 -33.19
CA LYS A 377 -7.95 -22.04 -32.80
C LYS A 377 -7.62 -22.27 -31.33
N ASN A 378 -6.47 -21.78 -30.90
CA ASN A 378 -5.97 -21.85 -29.53
C ASN A 378 -5.93 -23.30 -29.02
N THR A 379 -5.48 -24.21 -29.88
CA THR A 379 -5.43 -25.63 -29.58
C THR A 379 -4.32 -25.91 -28.57
N VAL A 380 -4.68 -26.47 -27.40
CA VAL A 380 -3.78 -26.80 -26.30
C VAL A 380 -3.87 -28.29 -26.00
N VAL A 381 -2.73 -28.99 -26.08
CA VAL A 381 -2.65 -30.42 -25.75
C VAL A 381 -1.82 -30.63 -24.49
N TYR A 382 -2.28 -31.51 -23.60
CA TYR A 382 -1.59 -31.85 -22.36
C TYR A 382 -1.13 -33.31 -22.38
N LEU A 383 0.19 -33.50 -22.33
CA LEU A 383 0.86 -34.80 -22.33
C LEU A 383 1.41 -35.13 -20.94
N ARG A 384 1.41 -36.42 -20.59
CA ARG A 384 2.07 -36.95 -19.39
C ARG A 384 3.07 -38.05 -19.75
N ASN A 385 4.17 -38.17 -19.01
CA ASN A 385 5.15 -39.26 -19.05
C ASN A 385 6.03 -39.38 -20.30
N VAL A 386 5.57 -38.98 -21.49
CA VAL A 386 6.32 -39.19 -22.73
C VAL A 386 6.35 -37.94 -23.59
N LEU A 387 7.52 -37.70 -24.18
CA LEU A 387 7.77 -36.73 -25.24
C LEU A 387 8.71 -37.43 -26.24
N ASP A 388 8.15 -37.96 -27.34
CA ASP A 388 8.88 -38.72 -28.36
C ASP A 388 8.70 -38.10 -29.75
N ILE A 389 9.50 -38.54 -30.74
CA ILE A 389 9.47 -38.04 -32.13
C ILE A 389 8.08 -38.27 -32.76
N GLY A 390 7.35 -39.28 -32.30
CA GLY A 390 6.01 -39.56 -32.76
C GLY A 390 5.00 -38.44 -32.46
N VAL A 391 5.25 -37.65 -31.42
CA VAL A 391 4.42 -36.50 -31.05
C VAL A 391 4.26 -35.53 -32.23
N TYR A 392 5.27 -35.36 -33.09
CA TYR A 392 5.19 -34.41 -34.22
C TYR A 392 4.06 -34.71 -35.19
N LYS A 393 3.78 -35.99 -35.48
CA LYS A 393 2.73 -36.39 -36.42
C LYS A 393 1.32 -36.05 -35.95
N VAL A 394 1.13 -35.84 -34.65
CA VAL A 394 -0.17 -35.55 -34.03
C VAL A 394 -0.37 -34.05 -33.78
N MET A 395 0.69 -33.24 -33.97
CA MET A 395 0.75 -31.86 -33.50
C MET A 395 0.64 -30.81 -34.62
N ASP A 396 0.39 -31.23 -35.86
CA ASP A 396 0.02 -30.29 -36.93
C ASP A 396 -1.30 -29.59 -36.56
N GLY A 397 -1.27 -28.27 -36.44
CA GLY A 397 -2.42 -27.46 -35.98
C GLY A 397 -2.52 -27.23 -34.46
N VAL A 398 -1.56 -27.73 -33.67
CA VAL A 398 -1.53 -27.49 -32.21
C VAL A 398 -0.76 -26.20 -31.89
N ASP A 399 -1.47 -25.18 -31.42
CA ASP A 399 -0.85 -23.89 -31.03
C ASP A 399 0.01 -24.02 -29.77
N SER A 400 -0.35 -24.90 -28.84
CA SER A 400 0.25 -24.91 -27.50
C SER A 400 0.38 -26.31 -26.91
N LEU A 401 1.57 -26.60 -26.38
CA LEU A 401 1.89 -27.90 -25.78
C LEU A 401 2.16 -27.78 -24.29
N ARG A 402 1.61 -28.71 -23.49
CA ARG A 402 1.87 -28.79 -22.06
C ARG A 402 2.26 -30.21 -21.66
N CYS A 403 3.49 -30.42 -21.23
CA CYS A 403 3.99 -31.73 -20.83
C CYS A 403 4.21 -31.79 -19.32
N LYS A 404 3.88 -32.91 -18.70
CA LYS A 404 4.09 -33.17 -17.27
C LYS A 404 4.81 -34.49 -17.06
N GLU A 405 5.73 -34.55 -16.08
CA GLU A 405 6.39 -35.80 -15.65
C GLU A 405 7.18 -36.48 -16.79
N VAL A 406 7.89 -35.69 -17.62
CA VAL A 406 8.64 -36.23 -18.77
C VAL A 406 10.09 -36.52 -18.39
N GLU A 407 10.58 -37.71 -18.71
CA GLU A 407 12.01 -38.06 -18.60
C GLU A 407 12.60 -38.30 -19.99
N LEU A 408 13.65 -37.55 -20.36
CA LEU A 408 14.33 -37.66 -21.66
C LEU A 408 15.72 -38.27 -21.50
N GLN A 409 15.96 -39.34 -22.25
CA GLN A 409 17.25 -40.05 -22.33
C GLN A 409 18.07 -39.71 -23.58
N SER A 410 17.48 -39.00 -24.53
CA SER A 410 18.11 -38.53 -25.76
C SER A 410 17.70 -37.08 -26.02
N ASP A 411 18.38 -36.44 -26.97
CA ASP A 411 17.99 -35.11 -27.42
C ASP A 411 16.56 -35.11 -27.96
N PHE A 412 15.84 -34.01 -27.70
CA PHE A 412 14.52 -33.77 -28.24
C PHE A 412 14.46 -32.40 -28.88
N VAL A 413 14.13 -32.35 -30.17
CA VAL A 413 14.22 -31.15 -31.00
C VAL A 413 12.83 -30.68 -31.37
N PHE A 414 12.33 -29.58 -30.78
CA PHE A 414 11.09 -28.94 -31.20
C PHE A 414 11.26 -28.30 -32.58
N GLU A 415 10.81 -29.00 -33.63
CA GLU A 415 10.84 -28.56 -35.03
C GLU A 415 9.64 -27.67 -35.39
N ASN A 416 8.48 -27.89 -34.75
CA ASN A 416 7.24 -27.17 -35.05
C ASN A 416 7.19 -25.78 -34.37
N ASP A 417 6.51 -24.83 -35.03
CA ASP A 417 6.27 -23.47 -34.55
C ASP A 417 5.14 -23.39 -33.51
N PHE A 418 5.39 -23.88 -32.30
CA PHE A 418 4.44 -23.72 -31.21
C PHE A 418 4.35 -22.27 -30.74
N LYS A 419 3.12 -21.76 -30.57
CA LYS A 419 2.87 -20.48 -29.92
C LYS A 419 3.28 -20.54 -28.44
N SER A 420 2.96 -21.62 -27.74
CA SER A 420 3.43 -21.82 -26.35
C SER A 420 3.84 -23.26 -26.02
N VAL A 421 4.88 -23.41 -25.20
CA VAL A 421 5.35 -24.71 -24.72
C VAL A 421 5.56 -24.66 -23.21
N HIS A 422 4.88 -25.53 -22.47
CA HIS A 422 5.04 -25.63 -21.02
C HIS A 422 5.52 -27.03 -20.63
N LEU A 423 6.62 -27.13 -19.89
CA LEU A 423 7.13 -28.39 -19.35
C LEU A 423 7.11 -28.33 -17.82
N TYR A 424 6.54 -29.36 -17.19
CA TYR A 424 6.40 -29.48 -15.75
C TYR A 424 7.02 -30.79 -15.28
N LEU A 425 7.81 -30.76 -14.20
CA LEU A 425 8.41 -31.98 -13.62
C LEU A 425 9.19 -32.79 -14.67
N CYS A 426 9.99 -32.10 -15.49
CA CYS A 426 10.72 -32.74 -16.58
C CYS A 426 12.20 -32.93 -16.22
N THR A 427 12.76 -34.11 -16.51
CA THR A 427 14.18 -34.40 -16.28
C THR A 427 14.84 -34.78 -17.60
N VAL A 428 15.89 -34.03 -17.97
CA VAL A 428 16.73 -34.32 -19.14
C VAL A 428 18.07 -34.88 -18.64
N LYS A 429 18.48 -36.05 -19.14
CA LYS A 429 19.74 -36.70 -18.73
C LYS A 429 20.97 -35.87 -19.15
N LYS A 430 22.11 -36.15 -18.49
CA LYS A 430 23.35 -35.33 -18.54
C LYS A 430 23.94 -35.13 -19.96
N GLU A 431 23.67 -36.05 -20.87
CA GLU A 431 24.17 -36.04 -22.25
C GLU A 431 23.08 -35.68 -23.27
N SER A 432 21.93 -35.22 -22.78
CA SER A 432 20.77 -34.91 -23.59
C SER A 432 20.35 -33.47 -23.39
N ALA A 433 19.65 -32.92 -24.38
CA ALA A 433 19.13 -31.58 -24.35
C ALA A 433 17.75 -31.49 -25.03
N ILE A 434 16.96 -30.52 -24.57
CA ILE A 434 15.81 -30.05 -25.32
C ILE A 434 16.24 -28.87 -26.17
N ILE A 435 16.05 -28.99 -27.49
CA ILE A 435 16.44 -28.01 -28.49
C ILE A 435 15.18 -27.37 -29.06
N PHE A 436 15.04 -26.06 -28.93
CA PHE A 436 13.99 -25.31 -29.62
C PHE A 436 14.59 -24.73 -30.88
N GLN A 437 14.23 -25.21 -32.08
CA GLN A 437 14.75 -24.64 -33.32
C GLN A 437 14.15 -23.25 -33.60
N ASN A 438 12.87 -23.07 -33.26
CA ASN A 438 12.14 -21.84 -33.49
C ASN A 438 11.75 -21.13 -32.19
N LYS A 439 11.55 -19.81 -32.26
CA LYS A 439 11.15 -18.99 -31.12
C LYS A 439 9.63 -19.10 -30.90
N CYS A 440 9.21 -19.62 -29.75
CA CYS A 440 7.81 -19.58 -29.32
C CYS A 440 7.47 -18.24 -28.68
N GLN A 441 6.17 -17.91 -28.57
CA GLN A 441 5.71 -16.71 -27.87
C GLN A 441 5.73 -16.88 -26.35
N GLU A 442 5.54 -18.10 -25.86
CA GLU A 442 5.61 -18.42 -24.43
C GLU A 442 6.34 -19.75 -24.18
N LEU A 443 7.33 -19.74 -23.29
CA LEU A 443 8.02 -20.93 -22.81
C LEU A 443 7.96 -20.96 -21.29
N LYS A 444 7.42 -22.04 -20.72
CA LYS A 444 7.30 -22.21 -19.27
C LYS A 444 7.87 -23.55 -18.84
N LEU A 445 9.05 -23.54 -18.25
CA LEU A 445 9.69 -24.70 -17.63
C LEU A 445 9.53 -24.58 -16.11
N CYS A 446 8.96 -25.59 -15.48
CA CYS A 446 8.69 -25.59 -14.04
C CYS A 446 9.13 -26.91 -13.43
N GLN A 447 9.96 -26.83 -12.38
CA GLN A 447 10.51 -28.02 -11.72
C GLN A 447 11.19 -28.94 -12.72
N THR A 448 12.01 -28.35 -13.58
CA THR A 448 12.60 -29.01 -14.73
C THR A 448 14.12 -28.99 -14.60
N ILE A 449 14.78 -30.09 -14.89
CA ILE A 449 16.23 -30.29 -14.72
C ILE A 449 16.86 -30.64 -16.07
N GLY A 450 18.04 -30.10 -16.34
CA GLY A 450 18.89 -30.49 -17.47
C GLY A 450 19.13 -29.35 -18.46
N GLN A 451 19.58 -29.71 -19.66
CA GLN A 451 20.08 -28.75 -20.65
C GLN A 451 19.02 -28.33 -21.68
N PHE A 452 18.97 -27.02 -21.96
CA PHE A 452 18.04 -26.43 -22.92
C PHE A 452 18.76 -25.50 -23.88
N TYR A 453 18.50 -25.65 -25.17
CA TYR A 453 18.93 -24.73 -26.22
C TYR A 453 17.73 -23.92 -26.71
N LEU A 454 17.78 -22.60 -26.52
CA LEU A 454 16.62 -21.72 -26.61
C LEU A 454 16.58 -20.85 -27.87
N SER A 455 17.49 -21.04 -28.82
CA SER A 455 17.56 -20.28 -30.09
C SER A 455 17.41 -18.76 -29.93
N GLY A 456 18.04 -18.20 -28.91
CA GLY A 456 18.02 -16.77 -28.62
C GLY A 456 16.70 -16.24 -28.06
N MET A 457 15.81 -17.08 -27.50
CA MET A 457 14.65 -16.60 -26.73
C MET A 457 15.14 -15.72 -25.57
N ALA A 458 14.68 -14.47 -25.52
CA ALA A 458 15.20 -13.41 -24.64
C ALA A 458 16.73 -13.20 -24.71
N GLY A 459 17.39 -13.63 -25.78
CA GLY A 459 18.85 -13.55 -25.96
C GLY A 459 19.64 -14.76 -25.42
N PHE A 460 18.98 -15.77 -24.83
CA PHE A 460 19.65 -16.94 -24.30
C PHE A 460 19.90 -18.00 -25.38
N ASN A 461 21.14 -18.48 -25.48
CA ASN A 461 21.48 -19.59 -26.38
C ASN A 461 21.33 -20.94 -25.68
N SER A 462 22.04 -21.14 -24.57
CA SER A 462 21.99 -22.38 -23.79
C SER A 462 21.89 -22.08 -22.30
N ILE A 463 20.98 -22.79 -21.62
CA ILE A 463 20.84 -22.77 -20.17
C ILE A 463 20.85 -24.18 -19.62
N TYR A 464 21.28 -24.33 -18.37
CA TYR A 464 21.18 -25.57 -17.62
C TYR A 464 20.39 -25.34 -16.34
N LEU A 465 19.25 -26.02 -16.20
CA LEU A 465 18.41 -25.95 -15.01
C LEU A 465 18.89 -26.99 -13.98
N LYS A 466 19.23 -26.54 -12.78
CA LYS A 466 20.06 -27.31 -11.83
C LYS A 466 19.28 -28.27 -10.93
N SER A 467 17.99 -28.05 -10.72
CA SER A 467 17.21 -28.68 -9.63
C SER A 467 15.71 -28.75 -9.93
N ASP A 468 14.97 -29.50 -9.10
CA ASP A 468 13.51 -29.56 -9.12
C ASP A 468 12.82 -28.25 -8.68
N LYS A 469 13.58 -27.27 -8.19
CA LYS A 469 13.10 -25.91 -7.90
C LYS A 469 13.30 -24.96 -9.08
N SER A 470 14.03 -25.41 -10.11
CA SER A 470 14.38 -24.60 -11.28
C SER A 470 13.17 -24.22 -12.10
N LYS A 471 13.18 -22.99 -12.62
CA LYS A 471 12.07 -22.44 -13.42
C LYS A 471 12.61 -21.53 -14.52
N LEU A 472 12.06 -21.66 -15.72
CA LEU A 472 12.15 -20.67 -16.79
C LEU A 472 10.73 -20.23 -17.14
N PHE A 473 10.52 -18.93 -17.26
CA PHE A 473 9.28 -18.38 -17.80
C PHE A 473 9.61 -17.24 -18.74
N PHE A 474 9.37 -17.46 -20.02
CA PHE A 474 9.55 -16.51 -21.11
C PHE A 474 8.20 -16.25 -21.77
N ARG A 475 7.88 -15.00 -22.06
CA ARG A 475 6.67 -14.60 -22.76
C ARG A 475 6.90 -13.31 -23.55
N ILE A 476 6.48 -13.28 -24.81
CA ILE A 476 6.49 -12.11 -25.70
C ILE A 476 5.17 -11.97 -26.46
N ASN A 477 4.88 -10.77 -26.95
CA ASN A 477 3.76 -10.46 -27.87
C ASN A 477 2.36 -10.84 -27.33
N TYR A 478 2.20 -10.85 -26.00
CA TYR A 478 0.92 -11.16 -25.38
C TYR A 478 0.11 -9.88 -25.12
N PRO A 479 -1.15 -9.77 -25.58
CA PRO A 479 -1.94 -8.56 -25.41
C PRO A 479 -2.04 -8.16 -23.93
N ARG A 480 -1.81 -6.87 -23.65
CA ARG A 480 -1.98 -6.26 -22.31
C ARG A 480 -1.05 -6.81 -21.21
N SER A 481 -0.07 -7.65 -21.53
CA SER A 481 0.93 -8.14 -20.58
C SER A 481 2.32 -7.72 -21.02
N PRO A 482 3.20 -7.29 -20.09
CA PRO A 482 4.56 -6.98 -20.45
C PRO A 482 5.31 -8.23 -20.89
N ASN A 483 6.15 -8.09 -21.91
CA ASN A 483 7.11 -9.13 -22.29
C ASN A 483 8.00 -9.46 -21.09
N ARG A 484 8.15 -10.74 -20.75
CA ARG A 484 8.76 -11.17 -19.49
C ARG A 484 9.72 -12.33 -19.68
N CYS A 485 10.83 -12.29 -18.96
CA CYS A 485 11.76 -13.38 -18.77
C CYS A 485 12.06 -13.58 -17.28
N LYS A 486 11.82 -14.78 -16.75
CA LYS A 486 12.16 -15.18 -15.39
C LYS A 486 12.98 -16.46 -15.44
N LEU A 487 14.10 -16.47 -14.73
CA LEU A 487 14.98 -17.62 -14.57
C LEU A 487 15.23 -17.88 -13.08
N THR A 488 15.20 -19.14 -12.67
CA THR A 488 15.40 -19.57 -11.30
C THR A 488 16.24 -20.84 -11.24
N GLU A 489 17.27 -20.86 -10.39
CA GLU A 489 18.18 -21.99 -10.16
C GLU A 489 18.82 -22.53 -11.45
N ALA A 490 19.45 -21.63 -12.21
CA ALA A 490 20.00 -21.95 -13.52
C ALA A 490 21.48 -21.60 -13.65
N LEU A 491 22.16 -22.27 -14.57
CA LEU A 491 23.47 -21.87 -15.11
C LEU A 491 23.26 -21.36 -16.54
N VAL A 492 23.65 -20.11 -16.78
CA VAL A 492 23.68 -19.49 -18.10
C VAL A 492 25.10 -19.58 -18.64
N LYS A 493 25.26 -20.24 -19.79
CA LYS A 493 26.56 -20.40 -20.47
C LYS A 493 26.68 -19.38 -21.60
N GLY A 494 27.84 -18.76 -21.75
CA GLY A 494 28.12 -17.80 -22.81
C GLY A 494 27.75 -16.36 -22.45
N THR A 495 28.13 -15.44 -23.34
CA THR A 495 27.71 -14.03 -23.26
C THR A 495 26.27 -13.90 -23.75
N VAL A 496 25.42 -13.24 -22.97
CA VAL A 496 24.00 -13.03 -23.28
C VAL A 496 23.70 -11.54 -23.38
N ASN A 497 23.05 -11.12 -24.46
CA ASN A 497 22.44 -9.80 -24.56
C ASN A 497 20.93 -9.97 -24.46
N VAL A 498 20.36 -9.59 -23.31
CA VAL A 498 18.92 -9.76 -23.10
C VAL A 498 18.16 -8.88 -24.08
N ASP A 499 17.22 -9.49 -24.79
CA ASP A 499 16.42 -8.82 -25.81
C ASP A 499 15.75 -7.54 -25.25
N GLN A 500 15.90 -6.43 -25.98
CA GLN A 500 15.41 -5.11 -25.57
C GLN A 500 13.88 -5.10 -25.36
N SER A 501 13.16 -5.92 -26.13
CA SER A 501 11.70 -6.05 -26.05
C SER A 501 11.21 -6.61 -24.72
N ILE A 502 12.08 -7.22 -23.91
CA ILE A 502 11.71 -7.76 -22.59
C ILE A 502 11.57 -6.64 -21.58
N GLN A 503 10.34 -6.43 -21.11
CA GLN A 503 9.99 -5.40 -20.13
C GLN A 503 10.10 -5.89 -18.68
N ALA A 504 10.09 -7.19 -18.42
CA ALA A 504 10.20 -7.72 -17.07
C ALA A 504 11.25 -8.83 -16.96
N ILE A 505 12.32 -8.59 -16.22
CA ILE A 505 13.45 -9.51 -16.06
C ILE A 505 13.53 -9.95 -14.59
N THR A 506 13.59 -11.26 -14.34
CA THR A 506 13.76 -11.79 -12.98
C THR A 506 14.79 -12.91 -12.97
N PHE A 507 15.89 -12.74 -12.25
CA PHE A 507 16.90 -13.79 -12.03
C PHE A 507 17.02 -14.11 -10.54
N TYR A 508 16.95 -15.40 -10.20
CA TYR A 508 17.00 -15.89 -8.83
C TYR A 508 17.85 -17.17 -8.74
N TYR A 509 18.90 -17.20 -7.92
CA TYR A 509 19.84 -18.34 -7.90
C TYR A 509 20.42 -18.67 -9.29
N VAL A 510 20.74 -17.64 -10.08
CA VAL A 510 21.32 -17.80 -11.41
C VAL A 510 22.84 -17.66 -11.34
N GLU A 511 23.55 -18.57 -11.98
CA GLU A 511 25.00 -18.45 -12.19
C GLU A 511 25.25 -18.13 -13.66
N VAL A 512 26.10 -17.15 -13.92
CA VAL A 512 26.51 -16.70 -15.24
C VAL A 512 27.98 -17.01 -15.41
N THR A 513 28.35 -17.77 -16.44
CA THR A 513 29.76 -18.09 -16.70
C THR A 513 30.54 -16.89 -17.23
N ASP A 514 29.92 -16.11 -18.10
CA ASP A 514 30.56 -14.98 -18.78
C ASP A 514 29.91 -13.64 -18.37
N ASN A 515 29.21 -12.98 -19.29
CA ASN A 515 28.55 -11.69 -19.04
C ASN A 515 27.09 -11.72 -19.51
N ILE A 516 26.20 -11.08 -18.75
CA ILE A 516 24.86 -10.72 -19.23
C ILE A 516 24.77 -9.20 -19.39
N SER A 517 24.38 -8.75 -20.57
CA SER A 517 24.05 -7.35 -20.84
C SER A 517 22.54 -7.13 -20.78
N ILE A 518 22.10 -6.13 -20.02
CA ILE A 518 20.69 -5.74 -19.86
C ILE A 518 20.55 -4.24 -20.16
N ILE A 519 19.66 -3.91 -21.10
CA ILE A 519 19.37 -2.52 -21.47
C ILE A 519 18.12 -2.05 -20.70
N VAL A 520 18.22 -0.94 -19.97
CA VAL A 520 17.15 -0.36 -19.14
C VAL A 520 16.83 1.05 -19.65
N GLU A 521 16.04 1.15 -20.73
CA GLU A 521 15.69 2.43 -21.40
C GLU A 521 14.21 2.80 -21.26
N ASP A 522 13.37 1.92 -20.72
CA ASP A 522 11.94 2.15 -20.51
C ASP A 522 11.65 2.22 -19.00
N LYS A 523 10.94 3.27 -18.56
CA LYS A 523 10.53 3.49 -17.17
C LYS A 523 9.58 2.40 -16.67
N ARG A 524 8.92 1.69 -17.58
CA ARG A 524 8.05 0.55 -17.29
C ARG A 524 8.83 -0.76 -17.11
N LYS A 525 10.12 -0.76 -17.45
CA LYS A 525 10.96 -1.96 -17.35
C LYS A 525 11.20 -2.32 -15.89
N THR A 526 10.93 -3.58 -15.56
CA THR A 526 11.18 -4.18 -14.25
C THR A 526 12.39 -5.11 -14.32
N VAL A 527 13.29 -4.98 -13.36
CA VAL A 527 14.46 -5.85 -13.20
C VAL A 527 14.49 -6.31 -11.75
N ASP A 528 14.54 -7.62 -11.50
CA ASP A 528 14.68 -8.21 -10.17
C ASP A 528 15.72 -9.32 -10.21
N ILE A 529 16.95 -8.99 -9.82
CA ILE A 529 18.08 -9.90 -9.81
C ILE A 529 18.46 -10.09 -8.35
N SER A 530 18.41 -11.32 -7.87
CA SER A 530 18.75 -11.64 -6.49
C SER A 530 19.44 -12.99 -6.42
N GLN A 531 20.41 -13.08 -5.49
CA GLN A 531 21.17 -14.31 -5.27
C GLN A 531 21.71 -14.86 -6.60
N THR A 532 22.36 -14.00 -7.37
CA THR A 532 22.88 -14.35 -8.70
C THR A 532 24.40 -14.21 -8.63
N LYS A 533 25.15 -15.06 -9.32
CA LYS A 533 26.62 -14.99 -9.36
C LYS A 533 27.08 -14.74 -10.79
N GLY A 534 27.97 -13.79 -10.99
CA GLY A 534 28.60 -13.50 -12.28
C GLY A 534 28.58 -12.01 -12.63
N ASN A 535 29.02 -11.68 -13.84
CA ASN A 535 29.14 -10.29 -14.29
C ASN A 535 27.90 -9.84 -15.05
N LEU A 536 27.33 -8.71 -14.65
CA LEU A 536 26.16 -8.13 -15.31
C LEU A 536 26.47 -6.69 -15.73
N LYS A 537 26.26 -6.39 -17.01
CA LYS A 537 26.40 -5.06 -17.59
C LYS A 537 25.02 -4.46 -17.80
N PHE A 538 24.79 -3.28 -17.26
CA PHE A 538 23.59 -2.49 -17.46
C PHE A 538 23.91 -1.30 -18.36
N SER A 539 22.96 -0.94 -19.22
CA SER A 539 23.01 0.26 -20.06
C SER A 539 21.64 0.95 -20.09
N GLY A 540 21.56 2.18 -20.59
CA GLY A 540 20.36 3.03 -20.53
C GLY A 540 20.36 3.90 -19.27
N PHE A 541 19.25 3.92 -18.52
CA PHE A 541 19.10 4.68 -17.26
C PHE A 541 20.07 4.25 -16.15
N LEU A 542 20.57 3.03 -16.26
CA LEU A 542 21.61 2.48 -15.40
C LEU A 542 22.76 2.04 -16.30
N ASN A 543 23.85 2.82 -16.34
CA ASN A 543 25.03 2.52 -17.15
C ASN A 543 26.20 2.10 -16.24
N VAL A 544 26.25 0.81 -15.90
CA VAL A 544 27.24 0.27 -14.96
C VAL A 544 27.52 -1.20 -15.23
N LYS A 545 28.75 -1.64 -14.95
CA LYS A 545 29.11 -3.05 -14.82
C LYS A 545 29.19 -3.44 -13.34
N LEU A 546 28.43 -4.44 -12.95
CA LEU A 546 28.39 -4.92 -11.56
C LEU A 546 28.81 -6.39 -11.50
N HIS A 547 29.66 -6.72 -10.54
CA HIS A 547 29.97 -8.10 -10.18
C HIS A 547 28.98 -8.58 -9.11
N PHE A 548 28.15 -9.57 -9.46
CA PHE A 548 27.17 -10.14 -8.54
C PHE A 548 27.76 -11.37 -7.85
N ASN A 549 27.54 -11.45 -6.53
CA ASN A 549 27.71 -12.67 -5.75
C ASN A 549 26.36 -13.18 -5.21
N TRP A 550 26.35 -14.35 -4.58
CA TRP A 550 25.12 -14.98 -4.06
C TRP A 550 24.35 -14.15 -3.02
N GLN A 551 24.94 -13.09 -2.47
CA GLN A 551 24.28 -12.18 -1.55
C GLN A 551 23.80 -10.88 -2.21
N THR A 552 24.33 -10.55 -3.39
CA THR A 552 23.97 -9.33 -4.13
C THR A 552 22.53 -9.39 -4.64
N SER A 553 21.84 -8.26 -4.56
CA SER A 553 20.53 -8.09 -5.19
C SER A 553 20.37 -6.69 -5.78
N LEU A 554 19.77 -6.62 -6.95
CA LEU A 554 19.38 -5.39 -7.65
C LEU A 554 17.90 -5.49 -8.02
N LYS A 555 17.13 -4.44 -7.69
CA LYS A 555 15.72 -4.31 -8.07
C LYS A 555 15.47 -2.94 -8.68
N ILE A 556 14.90 -2.93 -9.88
CA ILE A 556 14.38 -1.74 -10.56
C ILE A 556 12.90 -2.00 -10.84
N ARG A 557 12.02 -1.13 -10.35
CA ARG A 557 10.57 -1.27 -10.53
C ARG A 557 9.92 0.08 -10.78
N PRO A 558 8.81 0.16 -11.54
CA PRO A 558 8.00 1.36 -11.63
C PRO A 558 7.57 1.87 -10.25
N TYR A 559 7.55 3.19 -10.10
CA TYR A 559 7.14 3.91 -8.89
C TYR A 559 6.24 5.08 -9.30
N GLY A 560 4.93 4.91 -9.10
CA GLY A 560 3.91 5.78 -9.68
C GLY A 560 3.85 5.66 -11.21
N ASN A 561 3.29 6.67 -11.88
CA ASN A 561 3.06 6.63 -13.32
C ASN A 561 4.31 7.00 -14.17
N SER A 562 5.31 7.65 -13.58
CA SER A 562 6.37 8.33 -14.37
C SER A 562 7.81 8.12 -13.88
N PHE A 563 8.03 7.42 -12.77
CA PHE A 563 9.36 7.24 -12.18
C PHE A 563 9.64 5.78 -11.84
N SER A 564 10.91 5.48 -11.54
CA SER A 564 11.34 4.16 -11.07
C SER A 564 11.85 4.21 -9.63
N LYS A 565 11.81 3.06 -8.96
CA LYS A 565 12.51 2.76 -7.72
C LYS A 565 13.73 1.90 -8.02
N PHE A 566 14.89 2.32 -7.52
CA PHE A 566 16.14 1.58 -7.59
C PHE A 566 16.50 1.02 -6.21
N SER A 567 16.87 -0.25 -6.13
CA SER A 567 17.38 -0.84 -4.90
C SER A 567 18.57 -1.76 -5.16
N LEU A 568 19.66 -1.52 -4.45
CA LEU A 568 20.89 -2.30 -4.53
C LEU A 568 21.27 -2.81 -3.13
N LYS A 569 21.61 -4.09 -3.03
CA LYS A 569 21.93 -4.75 -1.77
C LYS A 569 23.21 -5.57 -1.89
N LYS A 570 24.09 -5.52 -0.88
CA LYS A 570 25.29 -6.37 -0.73
C LYS A 570 26.14 -6.41 -2.00
N CYS A 571 26.48 -5.23 -2.49
CA CYS A 571 27.21 -5.03 -3.74
C CYS A 571 28.47 -4.21 -3.47
N HIS A 572 29.54 -4.57 -4.16
CA HIS A 572 30.79 -3.82 -4.13
C HIS A 572 30.93 -3.08 -5.47
N ILE A 573 31.00 -1.76 -5.38
CA ILE A 573 31.10 -0.83 -6.50
C ILE A 573 32.56 -0.38 -6.59
N THR A 574 33.21 -0.79 -7.68
CA THR A 574 34.62 -0.51 -7.96
C THR A 574 34.82 0.62 -8.98
N GLU A 575 33.74 1.11 -9.58
CA GLU A 575 33.73 2.15 -10.61
C GLU A 575 32.75 3.26 -10.20
N GLN A 576 32.97 4.49 -10.68
CA GLN A 576 32.03 5.57 -10.45
C GLN A 576 30.68 5.28 -11.14
N ILE A 577 29.59 5.37 -10.39
CA ILE A 577 28.24 5.17 -10.89
C ILE A 577 27.49 6.50 -10.81
N LYS A 578 26.92 6.92 -11.94
CA LYS A 578 25.96 8.03 -11.98
C LYS A 578 24.58 7.51 -12.35
N LEU A 579 23.62 7.67 -11.45
CA LEU A 579 22.23 7.33 -11.72
C LEU A 579 21.59 8.41 -12.61
N MET A 580 20.81 8.01 -13.61
CA MET A 580 20.07 8.94 -14.47
C MET A 580 18.82 9.48 -13.76
N ASP A 581 18.26 10.59 -14.27
CA ASP A 581 17.15 11.35 -13.69
C ASP A 581 15.77 10.63 -13.72
N GLU A 582 15.76 9.31 -13.59
CA GLU A 582 14.57 8.46 -13.67
C GLU A 582 14.14 7.84 -12.34
N PHE A 583 15.00 7.90 -11.33
CA PHE A 583 14.75 7.27 -10.04
C PHE A 583 14.24 8.29 -9.02
N ARG A 584 13.02 8.10 -8.51
CA ARG A 584 12.46 8.95 -7.44
C ARG A 584 12.70 8.37 -6.04
N TRP A 585 12.92 7.06 -5.95
CA TRP A 585 13.27 6.37 -4.71
C TRP A 585 14.48 5.47 -4.91
N ILE A 586 15.55 5.72 -4.15
CA ILE A 586 16.77 4.90 -4.13
C ILE A 586 16.93 4.23 -2.76
N LYS A 587 17.20 2.92 -2.75
CA LYS A 587 17.47 2.14 -1.53
C LYS A 587 18.76 1.34 -1.63
N LEU A 588 19.74 1.65 -0.79
CA LEU A 588 21.04 1.03 -0.72
C LEU A 588 21.17 0.28 0.60
N LEU A 589 21.65 -0.97 0.57
CA LEU A 589 21.82 -1.80 1.76
C LEU A 589 23.13 -2.59 1.69
N MET A 590 24.05 -2.39 2.62
CA MET A 590 25.35 -3.07 2.63
C MET A 590 26.10 -2.90 1.31
N VAL A 591 26.07 -1.69 0.75
CA VAL A 591 26.78 -1.33 -0.48
C VAL A 591 28.12 -0.73 -0.09
N LYS A 592 29.21 -1.30 -0.62
CA LYS A 592 30.56 -0.78 -0.46
C LYS A 592 30.99 -0.10 -1.75
N VAL A 593 31.46 1.14 -1.66
CA VAL A 593 32.04 1.89 -2.77
C VAL A 593 33.53 2.05 -2.50
N ASP A 594 34.38 1.75 -3.49
CA ASP A 594 35.83 1.93 -3.37
C ASP A 594 36.21 3.42 -3.21
N ASP A 595 37.34 3.68 -2.55
CA ASP A 595 37.80 5.03 -2.17
C ASP A 595 38.00 5.99 -3.36
N HIS A 596 38.29 5.46 -4.55
CA HIS A 596 38.45 6.23 -5.80
C HIS A 596 37.17 6.30 -6.63
N SER A 597 36.09 5.71 -6.15
CA SER A 597 34.78 5.66 -6.80
C SER A 597 33.75 6.46 -6.01
N GLY A 598 32.60 6.70 -6.63
CA GLY A 598 31.48 7.37 -5.99
C GLY A 598 30.16 6.93 -6.60
N LEU A 599 29.11 6.90 -5.79
CA LEU A 599 27.75 6.74 -6.28
C LEU A 599 27.04 8.10 -6.28
N ILE A 600 26.82 8.64 -7.47
CA ILE A 600 26.15 9.93 -7.69
C ILE A 600 24.64 9.69 -7.83
N ILE A 601 23.89 10.28 -6.90
CA ILE A 601 22.44 10.23 -6.86
C ILE A 601 21.84 11.23 -7.85
N ASN A 602 20.78 10.82 -8.55
CA ASN A 602 20.16 11.60 -9.62
C ASN A 602 19.29 12.76 -9.08
N ASN A 603 19.08 13.80 -9.88
CA ASN A 603 18.43 15.06 -9.49
C ASN A 603 16.95 14.89 -9.10
N ASN A 604 16.28 13.87 -9.64
CA ASN A 604 14.86 13.60 -9.41
C ASN A 604 14.59 12.71 -8.17
N CYS A 605 15.64 12.28 -7.46
CA CYS A 605 15.48 11.50 -6.24
C CYS A 605 14.76 12.32 -5.16
N ARG A 606 13.69 11.76 -4.60
CA ARG A 606 12.93 12.37 -3.49
C ARG A 606 13.04 11.57 -2.21
N LYS A 607 13.18 10.24 -2.30
CA LYS A 607 13.38 9.37 -1.13
C LYS A 607 14.67 8.58 -1.25
N LEU A 608 15.53 8.66 -0.25
CA LEU A 608 16.80 7.94 -0.20
C LEU A 608 16.90 7.14 1.10
N THR A 609 17.18 5.84 0.98
CA THR A 609 17.46 4.97 2.13
C THR A 609 18.86 4.39 1.97
N ILE A 610 19.75 4.59 2.94
CA ILE A 610 21.10 4.03 2.99
C ILE A 610 21.25 3.25 4.29
N SER A 611 21.54 1.96 4.23
CA SER A 611 21.72 1.13 5.43
C SER A 611 23.01 0.33 5.35
N ALA A 612 23.82 0.40 6.39
CA ALA A 612 25.11 -0.27 6.54
C ALA A 612 26.03 -0.14 5.31
N CYS A 613 26.05 1.03 4.66
CA CYS A 613 26.85 1.27 3.46
C CYS A 613 28.19 1.95 3.78
N GLU A 614 29.15 1.82 2.88
CA GLU A 614 30.53 2.32 3.00
C GLU A 614 30.96 3.04 1.72
N GLY A 615 31.81 4.07 1.85
CA GLY A 615 32.34 4.86 0.75
C GLY A 615 31.61 6.19 0.52
N ILE A 616 31.76 6.75 -0.69
CA ILE A 616 31.32 8.10 -1.03
C ILE A 616 29.99 8.09 -1.79
N PHE A 617 29.00 8.80 -1.26
CA PHE A 617 27.68 9.01 -1.86
C PHE A 617 27.47 10.50 -2.17
N ASP A 618 27.44 10.84 -3.46
CA ASP A 618 27.28 12.24 -3.90
C ASP A 618 25.79 12.57 -4.05
N LEU A 619 25.29 13.44 -3.17
CA LEU A 619 23.90 13.87 -3.07
C LEU A 619 23.71 15.31 -3.59
N SER A 620 24.68 15.88 -4.30
CA SER A 620 24.64 17.26 -4.81
C SER A 620 23.64 17.49 -5.95
N GLY A 621 23.13 16.41 -6.56
CA GLY A 621 22.18 16.50 -7.67
C GLY A 621 20.76 16.94 -7.26
N PRO A 622 20.09 16.24 -6.32
CA PRO A 622 18.73 16.56 -5.88
C PRO A 622 18.56 17.98 -5.34
N LYS A 623 17.50 18.67 -5.80
CA LYS A 623 17.13 20.00 -5.28
C LYS A 623 16.69 19.97 -3.82
N CYS A 624 15.89 18.97 -3.46
CA CYS A 624 15.40 18.73 -2.10
C CYS A 624 14.81 17.32 -2.01
N PHE A 625 15.21 16.57 -0.99
CA PHE A 625 14.64 15.27 -0.66
C PHE A 625 13.36 15.45 0.17
N ASP A 626 12.35 14.62 -0.12
CA ASP A 626 11.20 14.44 0.76
C ASP A 626 11.64 13.69 2.03
N GLU A 627 12.55 12.71 1.89
CA GLU A 627 13.04 11.90 3.01
C GLU A 627 14.43 11.30 2.71
N ILE A 628 15.32 11.37 3.69
CA ILE A 628 16.60 10.65 3.74
C ILE A 628 16.60 9.80 5.00
N GLU A 629 16.85 8.50 4.85
CA GLU A 629 16.92 7.52 5.93
C GLU A 629 18.31 6.87 5.91
N ILE A 630 19.03 6.96 7.01
CA ILE A 630 20.41 6.46 7.14
C ILE A 630 20.52 5.58 8.37
N ASP A 631 20.98 4.36 8.16
CA ASP A 631 21.29 3.38 9.18
C ASP A 631 22.78 3.05 9.10
N PHE A 632 23.55 3.51 10.08
CA PHE A 632 25.00 3.37 10.03
C PHE A 632 25.43 1.94 10.37
N SER A 633 26.46 1.44 9.69
CA SER A 633 26.99 0.11 9.95
C SER A 633 27.66 0.06 11.33
N ILE A 634 27.32 -0.95 12.15
CA ILE A 634 28.01 -1.23 13.42
C ILE A 634 29.33 -1.98 13.20
N ALA A 635 29.53 -2.55 12.02
CA ALA A 635 30.68 -3.43 11.76
C ALA A 635 31.72 -2.80 10.84
N SER A 636 31.42 -1.64 10.25
CA SER A 636 32.31 -1.01 9.29
C SER A 636 33.33 -0.14 10.00
N THR A 637 34.61 -0.41 9.76
CA THR A 637 35.70 0.54 10.00
C THR A 637 35.92 1.49 8.82
N SER A 638 35.33 1.19 7.65
CA SER A 638 35.46 2.02 6.45
C SER A 638 34.68 3.33 6.61
N LYS A 639 35.25 4.40 6.03
CA LYS A 639 34.67 5.74 6.04
C LYS A 639 33.35 5.78 5.23
N PHE A 640 32.29 6.28 5.86
CA PHE A 640 31.04 6.65 5.19
C PHE A 640 31.06 8.16 4.94
N THR A 641 30.84 8.60 3.71
CA THR A 641 30.87 10.03 3.37
C THR A 641 29.71 10.40 2.48
N LEU A 642 28.94 11.40 2.90
CA LEU A 642 28.01 12.11 2.03
C LEU A 642 28.69 13.33 1.43
N LYS A 643 28.25 13.75 0.26
CA LYS A 643 28.70 14.99 -0.37
C LYS A 643 27.50 15.82 -0.81
N GLY A 644 27.47 17.07 -0.40
CA GLY A 644 26.41 18.04 -0.55
C GLY A 644 26.78 19.24 -1.42
N PRO A 645 25.95 20.30 -1.44
CA PRO A 645 24.96 20.68 -0.42
C PRO A 645 23.67 19.85 -0.45
N ILE A 646 23.15 19.48 0.73
CA ILE A 646 21.96 18.61 0.90
C ILE A 646 20.80 19.38 1.52
N ARG A 647 19.60 19.27 0.92
CA ARG A 647 18.35 19.78 1.50
C ARG A 647 17.35 18.63 1.66
N THR A 648 16.76 18.46 2.85
CA THR A 648 15.75 17.42 3.08
C THR A 648 14.61 17.89 3.99
N ASN A 649 13.41 17.41 3.71
CA ASN A 649 12.27 17.60 4.61
C ASN A 649 12.37 16.69 5.84
N ILE A 650 12.77 15.43 5.66
CA ILE A 650 12.89 14.47 6.75
C ILE A 650 14.28 13.82 6.68
N LEU A 651 15.01 13.84 7.79
CA LEU A 651 16.23 13.07 7.99
C LEU A 651 15.99 12.07 9.13
N VAL A 652 16.15 10.78 8.84
CA VAL A 652 16.03 9.69 9.80
C VAL A 652 17.40 9.06 9.98
N LEU A 653 17.88 8.99 11.21
CA LEU A 653 19.18 8.44 11.57
C LEU A 653 19.01 7.29 12.56
N TYR A 654 19.61 6.17 12.23
CA TYR A 654 19.71 5.00 13.10
C TYR A 654 21.16 4.68 13.37
N ASP A 655 21.44 4.19 14.57
CA ASP A 655 22.69 3.48 14.84
C ASP A 655 23.96 4.34 14.67
N ILE A 656 23.87 5.65 14.97
CA ILE A 656 24.90 6.68 14.77
C ILE A 656 26.30 6.23 15.29
N PRO A 657 27.38 6.37 14.49
CA PRO A 657 28.75 6.00 14.89
C PRO A 657 29.29 6.92 15.99
N ASN A 658 30.21 6.40 16.81
CA ASN A 658 30.84 7.19 17.88
C ASN A 658 32.14 7.89 17.43
N ASN A 659 32.07 8.66 16.35
CA ASN A 659 33.16 9.54 15.91
C ASN A 659 32.62 10.95 15.66
N ALA A 660 32.95 11.88 16.55
CA ALA A 660 32.46 13.25 16.50
C ALA A 660 32.92 14.00 15.23
N ALA A 661 34.12 13.73 14.72
CA ALA A 661 34.63 14.35 13.51
C ALA A 661 33.84 13.91 12.28
N ASP A 662 33.63 12.59 12.12
CA ASP A 662 32.86 12.04 10.99
C ASP A 662 31.40 12.53 11.00
N ILE A 663 30.80 12.65 12.18
CA ILE A 663 29.43 13.17 12.32
C ILE A 663 29.35 14.67 12.06
N SER A 664 30.35 15.44 12.50
CA SER A 664 30.46 16.86 12.16
C SER A 664 30.53 17.03 10.65
N ASP A 665 31.44 16.31 9.98
CA ASP A 665 31.59 16.31 8.53
C ASP A 665 30.27 15.93 7.84
N PHE A 666 29.59 14.88 8.32
CA PHE A 666 28.28 14.46 7.82
C PHE A 666 27.23 15.58 7.87
N PHE A 667 27.09 16.28 9.01
CA PHE A 667 26.08 17.34 9.14
C PHE A 667 26.47 18.64 8.42
N ASN A 668 27.76 18.90 8.21
CA ASN A 668 28.23 20.06 7.46
C ASN A 668 27.83 20.03 5.98
N GLU A 669 27.51 18.86 5.44
CA GLU A 669 27.00 18.70 4.08
C GLU A 669 25.52 19.09 3.93
N PHE A 670 24.78 19.26 5.03
CA PHE A 670 23.37 19.67 5.01
C PHE A 670 23.22 21.19 5.07
N GLU A 671 22.39 21.74 4.19
CA GLU A 671 22.01 23.15 4.19
C GLU A 671 20.73 23.39 5.01
N THR A 672 19.77 22.47 4.90
CA THR A 672 18.47 22.52 5.59
C THR A 672 17.94 21.13 5.91
N ILE A 673 17.46 20.96 7.16
CA ILE A 673 16.70 19.80 7.63
C ILE A 673 15.42 20.35 8.28
N ASN A 674 14.23 19.92 7.84
CA ASN A 674 12.97 20.38 8.47
C ASN A 674 12.58 19.49 9.66
N ARG A 675 12.69 18.16 9.52
CA ARG A 675 12.40 17.17 10.57
C ARG A 675 13.60 16.25 10.74
N LEU A 676 14.04 16.07 11.98
CA LEU A 676 15.06 15.09 12.36
C LEU A 676 14.43 13.98 13.21
N VAL A 677 14.71 12.74 12.85
CA VAL A 677 14.35 11.55 13.61
C VAL A 677 15.63 10.81 13.99
N ILE A 678 15.83 10.55 15.27
CA ILE A 678 16.96 9.76 15.80
C ILE A 678 16.40 8.49 16.42
N GLY A 679 16.94 7.33 16.07
CA GLY A 679 16.47 6.07 16.64
C GLY A 679 17.48 4.92 16.63
N SER A 680 16.98 3.74 16.99
CA SER A 680 17.73 2.47 16.99
C SER A 680 16.83 1.34 16.50
N TYR A 681 17.34 0.49 15.57
CA TYR A 681 16.57 -0.64 15.03
C TYR A 681 16.57 -1.88 15.92
N ARG A 682 17.49 -1.96 16.89
CA ARG A 682 17.87 -3.23 17.53
C ARG A 682 17.23 -3.47 18.89
N LEU A 683 16.30 -2.63 19.31
CA LEU A 683 15.71 -2.73 20.63
C LEU A 683 14.33 -3.37 20.50
N ASP A 684 14.22 -4.62 20.96
CA ASP A 684 12.92 -5.14 21.38
C ASP A 684 12.33 -4.11 22.34
N ASN A 685 11.07 -3.73 22.14
CA ASN A 685 10.37 -2.68 22.88
C ASN A 685 10.34 -2.89 24.42
N SER A 686 10.91 -3.97 24.94
CA SER A 686 10.93 -4.32 26.36
C SER A 686 11.92 -3.50 27.20
N GLN A 687 12.97 -2.92 26.61
CA GLN A 687 13.95 -2.10 27.34
C GLN A 687 14.37 -0.88 26.52
N LEU A 688 13.77 0.27 26.84
CA LEU A 688 14.22 1.56 26.32
C LEU A 688 15.50 1.98 27.05
N PHE A 689 16.53 2.38 26.29
CA PHE A 689 17.77 2.92 26.83
C PHE A 689 17.91 4.38 26.44
N ASN A 690 18.61 5.18 27.25
CA ASN A 690 18.98 6.53 26.83
C ASN A 690 20.00 6.50 25.69
N LEU A 691 19.97 7.54 24.86
CA LEU A 691 20.83 7.65 23.66
C LEU A 691 22.32 7.58 24.03
N GLU A 692 22.73 8.21 25.13
CA GLU A 692 24.11 8.22 25.61
C GLU A 692 24.63 6.84 25.98
N TYR A 693 23.80 6.05 26.65
CA TYR A 693 24.11 4.66 27.00
C TYR A 693 24.24 3.81 25.74
N HIS A 694 23.35 4.00 24.76
CA HIS A 694 23.46 3.34 23.45
C HIS A 694 24.80 3.66 22.77
N LEU A 695 25.17 4.94 22.71
CA LEU A 695 26.43 5.40 22.12
C LEU A 695 27.66 4.93 22.91
N THR A 696 27.58 4.91 24.24
CA THR A 696 28.64 4.41 25.13
C THR A 696 28.87 2.92 24.93
N ASN A 697 27.81 2.13 24.81
CA ASN A 697 27.92 0.70 24.54
C ASN A 697 28.55 0.43 23.17
N ARG A 698 28.20 1.23 22.15
CA ARG A 698 28.85 1.18 20.84
C ARG A 698 30.35 1.43 20.95
N TYR A 699 30.75 2.48 21.66
CA TYR A 699 32.16 2.80 21.86
C TYR A 699 32.95 1.63 22.47
N LYS A 700 32.36 0.96 23.47
CA LYS A 700 32.98 -0.20 24.13
C LYS A 700 33.17 -1.38 23.17
N ILE A 701 32.19 -1.63 22.30
CA ILE A 701 32.25 -2.72 21.31
C ILE A 701 33.41 -2.47 20.33
N TYR A 702 33.51 -1.27 19.76
CA TYR A 702 34.58 -0.94 18.81
C TYR A 702 35.97 -0.95 19.45
N GLY A 703 36.12 -0.35 20.64
CA GLY A 703 37.41 -0.32 21.34
C GLY A 703 37.95 -1.71 21.72
N SER A 704 37.07 -2.71 21.81
CA SER A 704 37.46 -4.11 22.06
C SER A 704 37.95 -4.83 20.80
N GLN A 705 37.45 -4.48 19.61
CA GLN A 705 37.80 -5.17 18.35
C GLN A 705 39.17 -4.77 17.82
N GLU A 706 39.59 -3.51 17.99
CA GLU A 706 40.90 -3.04 17.53
C GLU A 706 42.07 -3.71 18.25
N ASN A 707 41.88 -4.16 19.50
CA ASN A 707 42.94 -4.80 20.29
C ASN A 707 43.15 -6.29 19.96
N ILE A 708 42.18 -6.97 19.33
CA ILE A 708 42.27 -8.41 19.06
C ILE A 708 43.06 -8.70 17.75
N GLY A 709 43.23 -7.70 16.88
CA GLY A 709 43.84 -7.89 15.56
C GLY A 709 45.38 -7.95 15.50
N CYS A 710 46.10 -7.71 16.61
CA CYS A 710 47.55 -7.50 16.59
C CYS A 710 48.40 -8.43 17.49
N GLU A 711 47.86 -9.50 18.06
CA GLU A 711 48.69 -10.50 18.75
C GLU A 711 49.19 -11.57 17.78
N SER A 712 50.36 -11.26 17.20
CA SER A 712 51.21 -12.20 16.50
C SER A 712 51.44 -13.45 17.33
N THR A 713 51.19 -14.61 16.72
CA THR A 713 51.71 -15.91 17.12
C THR A 713 53.21 -15.81 17.39
N ASN A 714 53.61 -15.72 18.67
CA ASN A 714 54.65 -16.55 19.27
C ASN A 714 54.96 -16.09 20.71
N ASN A 715 54.76 -17.04 21.62
CA ASN A 715 55.45 -17.23 22.90
C ASN A 715 55.10 -16.35 24.11
N SER A 716 54.69 -17.12 25.12
CA SER A 716 55.06 -17.07 26.53
C SER A 716 54.25 -16.20 27.49
N PHE A 717 53.51 -16.94 28.33
CA PHE A 717 53.29 -16.76 29.76
C PHE A 717 52.65 -15.46 30.26
N GLU A 718 51.40 -15.62 30.70
CA GLU A 718 50.86 -15.07 31.95
C GLU A 718 51.38 -13.67 32.32
N GLN A 719 50.90 -12.65 31.61
CA GLN A 719 50.68 -11.36 32.24
C GLN A 719 49.18 -11.14 32.42
N PRO A 720 48.73 -10.73 33.62
CA PRO A 720 47.34 -10.40 33.82
C PRO A 720 47.02 -9.26 32.87
N ILE A 721 46.06 -9.51 31.96
CA ILE A 721 45.47 -8.50 31.10
C ILE A 721 45.04 -7.36 32.03
N LYS A 722 45.87 -6.31 32.12
CA LYS A 722 45.47 -5.01 32.63
C LYS A 722 44.46 -4.51 31.61
N SER A 723 43.22 -5.01 31.71
CA SER A 723 42.08 -4.49 31.00
C SER A 723 42.06 -3.01 31.34
N THR A 724 42.48 -2.17 30.40
CA THR A 724 42.43 -0.74 30.55
C THR A 724 40.96 -0.42 30.76
N ILE A 725 40.58 -0.22 32.02
CA ILE A 725 39.28 0.34 32.39
C ILE A 725 39.36 1.77 31.85
N LYS A 726 39.11 1.94 30.55
CA LYS A 726 38.79 3.25 29.98
C LYS A 726 37.71 3.79 30.87
N THR A 727 38.01 4.91 31.52
CA THR A 727 37.17 5.39 32.61
C THR A 727 35.79 5.74 32.03
N VAL A 728 34.71 5.49 32.78
CA VAL A 728 33.34 5.91 32.41
C VAL A 728 33.30 7.40 32.02
N ARG A 729 34.23 8.19 32.55
CA ARG A 729 34.45 9.60 32.22
C ARG A 729 34.85 9.83 30.76
N GLU A 730 35.77 9.05 30.21
CA GLU A 730 36.21 9.17 28.81
C GLU A 730 35.06 8.84 27.85
N SER A 731 34.26 7.81 28.14
CA SER A 731 33.09 7.49 27.31
C SER A 731 32.05 8.60 27.35
N ASN A 732 31.78 9.19 28.52
CA ASN A 732 30.82 10.28 28.65
C ASN A 732 31.28 11.54 27.92
N GLN A 733 32.59 11.84 27.96
CA GLN A 733 33.15 12.96 27.21
C GLN A 733 33.01 12.75 25.69
N ALA A 734 33.35 11.56 25.18
CA ALA A 734 33.21 11.25 23.75
C ALA A 734 31.76 11.35 23.26
N VAL A 735 30.80 10.92 24.08
CA VAL A 735 29.37 11.06 23.79
C VAL A 735 28.93 12.53 23.78
N ASP A 736 29.43 13.36 24.71
CA ASP A 736 29.11 14.79 24.74
C ASP A 736 29.70 15.53 23.52
N GLU A 737 30.92 15.18 23.11
CA GLU A 737 31.56 15.66 21.88
C GLU A 737 30.73 15.27 20.65
N LEU A 738 30.21 14.04 20.59
CA LEU A 738 29.35 13.57 19.51
C LEU A 738 28.03 14.33 19.43
N LEU A 739 27.33 14.48 20.55
CA LEU A 739 26.07 15.21 20.61
C LEU A 739 26.26 16.69 20.28
N THR A 740 27.38 17.27 20.72
CA THR A 740 27.78 18.62 20.32
C THR A 740 28.01 18.72 18.82
N ALA A 741 28.62 17.72 18.17
CA ALA A 741 28.77 17.69 16.72
C ALA A 741 27.41 17.65 15.98
N ILE A 742 26.45 16.87 16.49
CA ILE A 742 25.09 16.80 15.92
C ILE A 742 24.37 18.15 16.08
N PHE A 743 24.17 18.58 17.34
CA PHE A 743 23.32 19.72 17.69
C PHE A 743 24.00 21.09 17.52
N GLY A 744 25.32 21.11 17.31
CA GLY A 744 26.08 22.31 17.00
C GLY A 744 26.08 22.67 15.51
N SER A 745 25.59 21.80 14.64
CA SER A 745 25.60 22.03 13.19
C SER A 745 24.58 23.09 12.76
N TYR A 746 24.94 23.88 11.73
CA TYR A 746 24.10 24.97 11.24
C TYR A 746 22.75 24.48 10.71
N ALA A 747 22.71 23.33 10.00
CA ALA A 747 21.48 22.74 9.49
C ALA A 747 20.48 22.42 10.60
N ILE A 748 20.97 21.95 11.74
CA ILE A 748 20.14 21.53 12.86
C ILE A 748 19.45 22.72 13.55
N SER A 749 20.06 23.90 13.55
CA SER A 749 19.41 25.12 14.07
C SER A 749 18.10 25.50 13.35
N LYS A 750 17.86 24.97 12.15
CA LYS A 750 16.68 25.23 11.31
C LYS A 750 15.56 24.20 11.46
N ILE A 751 15.76 23.11 12.21
CA ILE A 751 14.74 22.06 12.33
C ILE A 751 13.48 22.60 13.01
N LYS A 752 12.33 22.09 12.57
CA LYS A 752 11.01 22.36 13.14
C LYS A 752 10.45 21.18 13.91
N GLU A 753 10.92 19.97 13.63
CA GLU A 753 10.43 18.75 14.25
C GLU A 753 11.61 17.86 14.68
N LEU A 754 11.62 17.40 15.93
CA LEU A 754 12.63 16.48 16.47
C LEU A 754 11.94 15.28 17.11
N HIS A 755 12.33 14.09 16.67
CA HIS A 755 11.73 12.83 17.09
C HIS A 755 12.80 11.87 17.59
N TYR A 756 12.55 11.22 18.71
CA TYR A 756 13.32 10.10 19.23
C TYR A 756 12.47 8.84 19.10
N HIS A 757 13.00 7.84 18.41
CA HIS A 757 12.29 6.59 18.14
C HIS A 757 13.05 5.39 18.72
N GLY A 758 12.43 4.69 19.67
CA GLY A 758 13.04 3.52 20.33
C GLY A 758 14.23 3.85 21.25
N VAL A 759 14.44 5.13 21.60
CA VAL A 759 15.50 5.59 22.51
C VAL A 759 14.97 6.68 23.43
N LEU A 760 15.50 6.76 24.66
CA LEU A 760 15.17 7.81 25.62
C LEU A 760 16.09 9.03 25.44
N MET A 761 15.55 10.22 25.65
CA MET A 761 16.32 11.44 25.81
C MET A 761 16.65 11.64 27.30
N SER A 762 17.93 11.72 27.65
CA SER A 762 18.35 12.01 29.02
C SER A 762 18.20 13.50 29.36
N ASN A 763 18.24 13.85 30.65
CA ASN A 763 18.31 15.25 31.10
C ASN A 763 19.57 15.97 30.57
N CYS A 764 20.69 15.25 30.41
CA CYS A 764 21.92 15.82 29.87
C CYS A 764 21.75 16.20 28.39
N ASN A 765 20.99 15.41 27.63
CA ASN A 765 20.66 15.66 26.23
C ASN A 765 19.73 16.87 26.05
N CYS A 766 18.82 17.11 27.00
CA CYS A 766 17.88 18.24 26.94
C CYS A 766 18.59 19.59 26.79
N LYS A 767 19.83 19.76 27.29
CA LYS A 767 20.60 21.01 27.17
C LYS A 767 20.82 21.48 25.73
N TYR A 768 20.75 20.58 24.75
CA TYR A 768 20.92 20.90 23.33
C TYR A 768 19.65 21.49 22.69
N LEU A 769 18.47 21.27 23.29
CA LEU A 769 17.20 21.79 22.79
C LEU A 769 17.15 23.32 22.75
N LYS A 770 17.91 23.99 23.63
CA LYS A 770 18.03 25.46 23.66
C LYS A 770 18.59 26.06 22.36
N ASN A 771 19.33 25.27 21.57
CA ASN A 771 19.90 25.70 20.30
C ASN A 771 18.87 25.63 19.15
N LEU A 772 17.76 24.92 19.36
CA LEU A 772 16.73 24.62 18.36
C LEU A 772 15.59 25.64 18.42
N HIS A 773 15.91 26.92 18.25
CA HIS A 773 14.99 28.04 18.36
C HIS A 773 13.80 28.02 17.37
N ASN A 774 13.84 27.17 16.34
CA ASN A 774 12.76 26.97 15.37
C ASN A 774 11.89 25.73 15.66
N LEU A 775 12.21 24.95 16.70
CA LEU A 775 11.54 23.69 17.00
C LEU A 775 10.08 23.93 17.41
N GLN A 776 9.16 23.35 16.66
CA GLN A 776 7.70 23.43 16.89
C GLN A 776 7.15 22.12 17.43
N THR A 777 7.77 20.99 17.11
CA THR A 777 7.35 19.68 17.59
C THR A 777 8.52 18.92 18.18
N LEU A 778 8.36 18.46 19.42
CA LEU A 778 9.26 17.53 20.07
C LEU A 778 8.50 16.26 20.43
N GLN A 779 8.98 15.12 19.93
CA GLN A 779 8.52 13.80 20.32
C GLN A 779 9.70 13.01 20.87
N ALA A 780 9.78 12.88 22.19
CA ALA A 780 10.83 12.13 22.84
C ALA A 780 10.34 11.59 24.19
N SER A 781 10.49 10.28 24.37
CA SER A 781 10.38 9.69 25.70
C SER A 781 11.60 10.11 26.53
N LEU A 782 11.37 10.72 27.68
CA LEU A 782 12.43 11.19 28.56
C LEU A 782 12.83 10.09 29.54
N GLU A 783 14.13 10.02 29.83
CA GLU A 783 14.63 9.16 30.92
C GLU A 783 14.03 9.58 32.25
N THR A 784 13.90 10.88 32.51
CA THR A 784 13.20 11.40 33.70
C THR A 784 12.56 12.75 33.36
N ALA A 785 11.23 12.82 33.36
CA ALA A 785 10.48 14.06 33.19
C ALA A 785 10.53 14.88 34.49
N GLY A 786 11.54 15.76 34.60
CA GLY A 786 11.72 16.68 35.74
C GLY A 786 12.14 18.08 35.29
N LYS A 787 12.40 18.98 36.24
CA LYS A 787 12.76 20.39 35.98
C LYS A 787 13.80 20.55 34.88
N GLU A 788 14.88 19.77 34.94
CA GLU A 788 16.02 19.86 34.02
C GLU A 788 15.63 19.57 32.56
N SER A 789 14.63 18.72 32.33
CA SER A 789 14.15 18.43 30.98
C SER A 789 13.37 19.60 30.37
N PHE A 790 12.67 20.40 31.19
CA PHE A 790 11.81 21.49 30.70
C PHE A 790 12.53 22.83 30.55
N ILE A 791 13.56 23.12 31.35
CA ILE A 791 14.26 24.43 31.32
C ILE A 791 14.98 24.72 29.99
N TYR A 792 15.22 23.69 29.17
CA TYR A 792 15.91 23.82 27.88
C TYR A 792 14.97 23.75 26.68
N LEU A 793 13.67 23.60 26.89
CA LEU A 793 12.71 23.61 25.78
C LEU A 793 12.66 25.01 25.13
N PRO A 794 12.57 25.09 23.80
CA PRO A 794 12.45 26.37 23.10
C PRO A 794 11.02 26.92 23.17
N GLU A 795 10.89 28.25 23.24
CA GLU A 795 9.59 28.94 23.31
C GLU A 795 8.71 28.76 22.06
N SER A 796 9.30 28.36 20.93
CA SER A 796 8.61 28.08 19.67
C SER A 796 7.77 26.80 19.67
N LEU A 797 7.88 25.98 20.72
CA LEU A 797 7.27 24.65 20.79
C LEU A 797 5.73 24.72 20.84
N LYS A 798 5.09 23.96 19.95
CA LYS A 798 3.63 23.84 19.81
C LYS A 798 3.10 22.46 20.20
N LEU A 799 3.87 21.41 19.95
CA LEU A 799 3.57 20.03 20.33
C LEU A 799 4.73 19.47 21.16
N LEU A 800 4.40 18.95 22.34
CA LEU A 800 5.31 18.20 23.18
C LEU A 800 4.73 16.82 23.43
N ASN A 801 5.40 15.79 22.92
CA ASN A 801 5.05 14.39 23.17
C ASN A 801 6.17 13.69 23.94
N MET A 802 5.85 13.36 25.19
CA MET A 802 6.73 12.67 26.13
C MET A 802 6.07 11.39 26.62
N SER A 803 5.29 10.73 25.77
CA SER A 803 4.72 9.41 26.09
C SER A 803 5.84 8.44 26.53
N ASN A 804 5.52 7.55 27.46
CA ASN A 804 6.45 6.55 28.02
C ASN A 804 7.68 7.13 28.75
N SER A 805 7.67 8.41 29.12
CA SER A 805 8.72 8.97 29.96
C SER A 805 8.60 8.46 31.38
N SER A 806 9.74 8.23 32.06
CA SER A 806 9.71 8.02 33.50
C SER A 806 9.48 9.36 34.21
N VAL A 807 8.79 9.33 35.34
CA VAL A 807 8.46 10.53 36.12
C VAL A 807 9.37 10.59 37.34
N ALA A 808 9.88 11.78 37.67
CA ALA A 808 10.69 11.98 38.87
C ALA A 808 9.93 11.51 40.12
N SER A 809 10.60 10.78 41.00
CA SER A 809 9.97 10.24 42.22
C SER A 809 9.63 11.31 43.26
N ASP A 810 10.25 12.48 43.17
CA ASP A 810 10.05 13.62 44.06
C ASP A 810 8.90 14.52 43.56
N ASP A 811 7.86 14.66 44.38
CA ASP A 811 6.69 15.51 44.09
C ASP A 811 7.11 16.99 43.93
N GLN A 812 8.14 17.45 44.62
CA GLN A 812 8.62 18.83 44.50
C GLN A 812 9.22 19.09 43.11
N ASP A 813 9.93 18.12 42.55
CA ASP A 813 10.47 18.23 41.19
C ASP A 813 9.37 18.22 40.13
N GLN A 814 8.28 17.47 40.34
CA GLN A 814 7.11 17.49 39.46
C GLN A 814 6.38 18.84 39.50
N ILE A 815 6.23 19.44 40.69
CA ILE A 815 5.67 20.78 40.84
C ILE A 815 6.52 21.80 40.08
N ILE A 816 7.86 21.76 40.28
CA ILE A 816 8.76 22.71 39.62
C ILE A 816 8.74 22.50 38.11
N ALA A 817 8.77 21.26 37.62
CA ALA A 817 8.63 20.92 36.21
C ALA A 817 7.35 21.50 35.61
N SER A 818 6.22 21.34 36.32
CA SER A 818 4.92 21.86 35.88
C SER A 818 4.90 23.40 35.87
N CYS A 819 5.51 24.05 36.87
CA CYS A 819 5.68 25.50 36.89
C CYS A 819 6.53 26.02 35.71
N VAL A 820 7.56 25.28 35.29
CA VAL A 820 8.36 25.63 34.10
C VAL A 820 7.52 25.49 32.84
N LEU A 821 6.69 24.43 32.74
CA LEU A 821 5.80 24.23 31.59
C LEU A 821 4.87 25.42 31.37
N LYS A 822 4.38 26.07 32.42
CA LYS A 822 3.52 27.26 32.34
C LYS A 822 4.08 28.39 31.46
N ASN A 823 5.40 28.44 31.31
CA ASN A 823 6.09 29.50 30.57
C ASN A 823 6.17 29.27 29.05
N PHE A 824 5.51 28.24 28.50
CA PHE A 824 5.47 27.98 27.04
C PHE A 824 4.14 28.45 26.42
N PRO A 825 4.01 29.73 26.03
CA PRO A 825 2.74 30.31 25.56
C PRO A 825 2.28 29.78 24.19
N ASN A 826 3.16 29.08 23.46
CA ASN A 826 2.85 28.52 22.15
C ASN A 826 2.45 27.04 22.19
N LEU A 827 2.56 26.38 23.35
CA LEU A 827 2.30 24.95 23.48
C LEU A 827 0.79 24.69 23.38
N LYS A 828 0.34 24.07 22.29
CA LYS A 828 -1.06 23.77 21.99
C LYS A 828 -1.46 22.33 22.30
N ALA A 829 -0.53 21.38 22.12
CA ALA A 829 -0.77 19.96 22.36
C ALA A 829 0.29 19.36 23.27
N LEU A 830 -0.15 18.62 24.28
CA LEU A 830 0.72 17.90 25.22
C LEU A 830 0.30 16.43 25.29
N VAL A 831 1.26 15.54 25.05
CA VAL A 831 1.13 14.10 25.28
C VAL A 831 2.09 13.72 26.40
N ILE A 832 1.57 13.16 27.47
CA ILE A 832 2.35 12.90 28.68
C ILE A 832 1.82 11.68 29.43
N ASP A 833 2.68 11.02 30.19
CA ASP A 833 2.24 9.94 31.06
C ASP A 833 1.40 10.49 32.24
N GLY A 834 0.32 9.80 32.59
CA GLY A 834 -0.55 10.19 33.70
C GLY A 834 0.16 10.24 35.04
N ALA A 835 1.22 9.44 35.23
CA ALA A 835 2.01 9.45 36.45
C ALA A 835 2.64 10.83 36.72
N PHE A 836 2.80 11.67 35.68
CA PHE A 836 3.27 13.05 35.82
C PHE A 836 2.26 13.92 36.60
N PHE A 837 0.98 13.56 36.54
CA PHE A 837 -0.09 14.17 37.30
C PHE A 837 -0.47 13.33 38.51
N SER A 838 0.49 12.65 39.16
CA SER A 838 0.24 11.86 40.38
C SER A 838 -0.54 12.65 41.44
N ASP A 839 -0.31 13.97 41.52
CA ASP A 839 -1.23 14.95 42.07
C ASP A 839 -1.99 15.69 40.93
N PRO A 840 -3.32 15.54 40.82
CA PRO A 840 -4.10 16.19 39.77
C PRO A 840 -4.07 17.73 39.85
N PHE A 841 -3.67 18.32 40.98
CA PHE A 841 -3.44 19.77 41.10
C PHE A 841 -2.38 20.28 40.11
N HIS A 842 -1.46 19.43 39.66
CA HIS A 842 -0.41 19.79 38.70
C HIS A 842 -0.99 20.24 37.34
N LEU A 843 -2.22 19.84 36.99
CA LEU A 843 -2.91 20.29 35.78
C LEU A 843 -3.06 21.82 35.73
N CYS A 844 -3.14 22.51 36.88
CA CYS A 844 -3.29 23.96 36.94
C CYS A 844 -2.03 24.75 36.59
N PHE A 845 -0.89 24.07 36.46
CA PHE A 845 0.36 24.67 35.99
C PHE A 845 0.57 24.51 34.48
N LEU A 846 -0.33 23.83 33.77
CA LEU A 846 -0.28 23.77 32.32
C LEU A 846 -0.50 25.18 31.69
N PRO A 847 0.19 25.49 30.58
CA PRO A 847 -0.05 26.71 29.82
C PRO A 847 -1.52 26.91 29.47
N HIS A 848 -1.98 28.16 29.51
CA HIS A 848 -3.32 28.53 29.04
C HIS A 848 -3.51 28.32 27.52
N SER A 849 -2.43 28.13 26.77
CA SER A 849 -2.45 27.82 25.34
C SER A 849 -2.74 26.35 25.03
N ILE A 850 -2.68 25.44 26.03
CA ILE A 850 -2.96 24.02 25.78
C ILE A 850 -4.42 23.85 25.42
N ASP A 851 -4.64 23.24 24.26
CA ASP A 851 -5.94 22.97 23.67
C ASP A 851 -6.24 21.47 23.62
N VAL A 852 -5.19 20.65 23.44
CA VAL A 852 -5.27 19.18 23.40
C VAL A 852 -4.36 18.57 24.45
N LEU A 853 -4.93 17.75 25.32
CA LEU A 853 -4.19 16.94 26.30
C LEU A 853 -4.41 15.47 26.01
N VAL A 854 -3.32 14.72 25.88
CA VAL A 854 -3.33 13.26 25.82
C VAL A 854 -2.57 12.74 27.02
N VAL A 855 -3.24 11.96 27.85
CA VAL A 855 -2.70 11.46 29.11
C VAL A 855 -2.85 9.95 29.17
N SER A 856 -1.84 9.22 29.65
CA SER A 856 -2.03 7.81 29.98
C SER A 856 -2.78 7.68 31.30
N TYR A 857 -3.57 6.62 31.45
CA TYR A 857 -4.25 6.33 32.70
C TYR A 857 -3.23 5.89 33.75
N SER A 858 -3.27 6.56 34.90
CA SER A 858 -2.52 6.20 36.10
C SER A 858 -3.36 6.49 37.35
N GLU A 859 -3.13 5.74 38.43
CA GLU A 859 -3.77 6.03 39.72
C GLU A 859 -3.17 7.29 40.36
N PHE A 860 -4.02 8.20 40.83
CA PHE A 860 -3.59 9.40 41.58
C PHE A 860 -3.14 9.03 43.00
N ARG A 861 -1.99 9.56 43.45
CA ARG A 861 -1.45 9.31 44.79
C ARG A 861 -2.11 10.17 45.86
N ASN A 862 -2.44 11.43 45.52
CA ASN A 862 -3.03 12.39 46.43
C ASN A 862 -4.53 12.57 46.18
N GLU A 863 -5.33 12.47 47.25
CA GLU A 863 -6.79 12.63 47.17
C GLU A 863 -7.30 14.02 47.54
N ARG A 864 -6.40 14.93 47.94
CA ARG A 864 -6.78 16.28 48.39
C ARG A 864 -7.15 17.15 47.21
N ILE A 865 -8.45 17.26 46.95
CA ILE A 865 -9.00 18.18 45.95
C ILE A 865 -8.96 19.61 46.51
N ARG A 866 -8.36 20.53 45.76
CA ARG A 866 -8.42 21.97 46.06
C ARG A 866 -9.55 22.58 45.24
N THR A 867 -10.56 23.15 45.90
CA THR A 867 -11.79 23.64 45.23
C THR A 867 -11.63 25.02 44.59
N ASP A 868 -10.63 25.80 44.99
CA ASP A 868 -10.50 27.21 44.63
C ASP A 868 -9.43 27.47 43.55
N VAL A 869 -9.16 26.47 42.71
CA VAL A 869 -8.11 26.56 41.68
C VAL A 869 -8.74 26.82 40.31
N PRO A 870 -8.22 27.77 39.52
CA PRO A 870 -8.72 28.02 38.17
C PRO A 870 -8.59 26.76 37.31
N LYS A 871 -9.71 26.39 36.67
CA LYS A 871 -9.76 25.23 35.78
C LYS A 871 -9.14 25.55 34.42
N ILE A 872 -8.39 24.60 33.88
CA ILE A 872 -7.85 24.70 32.52
C ILE A 872 -8.96 24.47 31.49
N LYS A 873 -8.90 25.22 30.39
CA LYS A 873 -9.89 25.17 29.31
C LYS A 873 -9.32 24.37 28.14
N LEU A 874 -9.60 23.07 28.13
CA LEU A 874 -9.18 22.16 27.06
C LEU A 874 -10.31 21.97 26.05
N SER A 875 -10.00 21.98 24.74
CA SER A 875 -10.98 21.57 23.73
C SER A 875 -11.06 20.05 23.60
N LYS A 876 -9.94 19.33 23.74
CA LYS A 876 -9.89 17.88 23.58
C LYS A 876 -9.07 17.20 24.67
N LEU A 877 -9.64 16.14 25.25
CA LEU A 877 -8.97 15.28 26.22
C LEU A 877 -8.98 13.84 25.71
N TYR A 878 -7.78 13.26 25.59
CA TYR A 878 -7.59 11.85 25.26
C TYR A 878 -6.99 11.13 26.45
N VAL A 879 -7.60 10.02 26.86
CA VAL A 879 -7.09 9.16 27.94
C VAL A 879 -6.73 7.81 27.36
N SER A 880 -5.46 7.44 27.41
CA SER A 880 -4.98 6.15 26.89
C SER A 880 -4.76 5.15 28.02
N ALA A 881 -5.12 3.88 27.81
CA ALA A 881 -4.86 2.83 28.78
C ALA A 881 -4.42 1.53 28.11
N LEU A 882 -3.58 0.76 28.81
CA LEU A 882 -3.13 -0.56 28.37
C LEU A 882 -4.19 -1.65 28.59
N ARG A 883 -5.16 -1.42 29.48
CA ARG A 883 -6.21 -2.37 29.82
C ARG A 883 -7.56 -1.85 29.37
N ASP A 884 -8.48 -2.77 29.09
CA ASP A 884 -9.86 -2.38 28.81
C ASP A 884 -10.50 -1.83 30.09
N MET A 885 -11.00 -0.61 29.99
CA MET A 885 -11.71 0.07 31.07
C MET A 885 -13.14 0.42 30.66
N ILE A 886 -13.60 -0.07 29.52
CA ILE A 886 -14.98 0.04 29.06
C ILE A 886 -15.62 -1.35 29.16
N ASP A 887 -16.69 -1.47 29.92
CA ASP A 887 -17.44 -2.72 30.00
C ASP A 887 -18.09 -3.02 28.65
N SER A 888 -17.74 -4.15 28.04
CA SER A 888 -18.20 -4.52 26.70
C SER A 888 -19.72 -4.72 26.58
N GLY A 889 -20.41 -5.08 27.68
CA GLY A 889 -21.85 -5.28 27.70
C GLY A 889 -22.63 -3.99 27.88
N THR A 890 -22.14 -3.10 28.74
CA THR A 890 -22.84 -1.84 29.07
C THR A 890 -22.32 -0.62 28.29
N GLN A 891 -21.19 -0.75 27.61
CA GLN A 891 -20.45 0.36 26.98
C GLN A 891 -20.24 1.54 27.92
N ASN A 892 -20.00 1.27 29.20
CA ASN A 892 -19.71 2.32 30.17
C ASN A 892 -18.29 2.19 30.72
N PRO A 893 -17.64 3.31 31.06
CA PRO A 893 -16.41 3.29 31.84
C PRO A 893 -16.58 2.51 33.14
N ASN A 894 -15.59 1.71 33.52
CA ASN A 894 -15.53 1.10 34.84
C ASN A 894 -15.34 2.18 35.93
N GLU A 895 -15.47 1.79 37.19
CA GLU A 895 -15.36 2.71 38.32
C GLU A 895 -14.00 3.42 38.38
N GLN A 896 -12.91 2.70 38.05
CA GLN A 896 -11.56 3.23 38.04
C GLN A 896 -11.38 4.41 37.06
N LEU A 897 -11.86 4.25 35.81
CA LEU A 897 -11.79 5.30 34.80
C LEU A 897 -12.71 6.48 35.16
N ARG A 898 -13.90 6.22 35.72
CA ARG A 898 -14.80 7.29 36.20
C ARG A 898 -14.16 8.11 37.31
N ASN A 899 -13.57 7.46 38.31
CA ASN A 899 -12.93 8.13 39.43
C ASN A 899 -11.74 8.98 38.96
N PHE A 900 -10.93 8.45 38.03
CA PHE A 900 -9.84 9.20 37.39
C PHE A 900 -10.35 10.45 36.66
N LEU A 901 -11.33 10.30 35.76
CA LEU A 901 -11.89 11.42 35.01
C LEU A 901 -12.53 12.47 35.93
N GLN A 902 -13.28 12.04 36.95
CA GLN A 902 -13.87 12.94 37.93
C GLN A 902 -12.81 13.77 38.67
N LYS A 903 -11.73 13.14 39.12
CA LYS A 903 -10.59 13.83 39.75
C LYS A 903 -9.94 14.85 38.80
N MET A 904 -9.74 14.51 37.52
CA MET A 904 -9.25 15.45 36.51
C MET A 904 -10.19 16.64 36.27
N PHE A 905 -11.50 16.42 36.25
CA PHE A 905 -12.49 17.49 36.02
C PHE A 905 -12.66 18.50 37.17
N ASN A 906 -12.02 18.25 38.31
CA ASN A 906 -11.87 19.28 39.34
C ASN A 906 -10.95 20.41 38.85
N TYR A 907 -10.03 20.09 37.94
CA TYR A 907 -9.03 21.02 37.40
C TYR A 907 -9.23 21.32 35.91
N ILE A 908 -10.09 20.57 35.22
CA ILE A 908 -10.46 20.80 33.81
C ILE A 908 -11.89 21.30 33.72
N ASP A 909 -12.10 22.38 32.96
CA ASP A 909 -13.42 22.93 32.68
C ASP A 909 -14.15 22.04 31.67
N ARG A 910 -15.19 21.33 32.15
CA ARG A 910 -15.97 20.39 31.35
C ARG A 910 -16.72 21.07 30.22
N ASP A 911 -17.11 22.32 30.39
CA ASP A 911 -17.95 23.03 29.43
C ASP A 911 -17.17 23.42 28.17
N TYR A 912 -15.85 23.44 28.25
CA TYR A 912 -14.95 23.70 27.12
C TYR A 912 -14.58 22.43 26.33
N LEU A 913 -14.77 21.24 26.91
CA LEU A 913 -14.41 19.98 26.25
C LEU A 913 -15.37 19.63 25.11
N GLN A 914 -14.89 19.78 23.88
CA GLN A 914 -15.58 19.37 22.67
C GLN A 914 -15.47 17.86 22.42
N SER A 915 -14.38 17.24 22.89
CA SER A 915 -14.10 15.82 22.68
C SER A 915 -13.42 15.20 23.90
N LEU A 916 -14.01 14.11 24.40
CA LEU A 916 -13.41 13.21 25.37
C LEU A 916 -13.29 11.83 24.73
N VAL A 917 -12.08 11.31 24.61
CA VAL A 917 -11.83 10.04 23.92
C VAL A 917 -11.01 9.14 24.81
N PHE A 918 -11.48 7.92 25.03
CA PHE A 918 -10.71 6.86 25.65
C PHE A 918 -10.06 6.00 24.56
N LEU A 919 -8.73 5.88 24.62
CA LEU A 919 -7.90 5.18 23.66
C LEU A 919 -7.47 3.82 24.24
N MET A 920 -7.84 2.75 23.53
CA MET A 920 -7.36 1.40 23.77
C MET A 920 -6.72 0.90 22.48
N HIS A 921 -5.67 0.08 22.55
CA HIS A 921 -4.80 -0.32 21.42
C HIS A 921 -5.41 -0.26 20.00
N GLN A 922 -6.56 -0.90 19.76
CA GLN A 922 -7.24 -0.93 18.45
C GLN A 922 -8.63 -0.27 18.41
N ARG A 923 -9.05 0.40 19.50
CA ARG A 923 -10.39 0.98 19.64
C ARG A 923 -10.35 2.36 20.26
N GLN A 924 -11.20 3.24 19.76
CA GLN A 924 -11.40 4.56 20.33
C GLN A 924 -12.85 4.68 20.77
N TYR A 925 -13.05 5.11 22.02
CA TYR A 925 -14.37 5.29 22.61
C TYR A 925 -14.60 6.77 22.85
N GLN A 926 -15.53 7.38 22.13
CA GLN A 926 -15.89 8.77 22.35
C GLN A 926 -16.90 8.85 23.51
N LEU A 927 -16.51 9.50 24.60
CA LEU A 927 -17.33 9.65 25.79
C LEU A 927 -18.02 11.02 25.81
N ASN A 928 -19.22 11.07 26.38
CA ASN A 928 -19.86 12.34 26.74
C ASN A 928 -19.17 12.92 27.98
N SER A 929 -18.71 14.19 27.95
CA SER A 929 -17.97 14.79 29.08
C SER A 929 -18.82 15.00 30.34
N SER A 930 -20.15 15.09 30.21
CA SER A 930 -21.07 15.26 31.33
C SER A 930 -21.51 13.92 31.93
N THR A 931 -21.86 12.95 31.10
CA THR A 931 -22.42 11.66 31.56
C THR A 931 -21.41 10.52 31.62
N LEU A 932 -20.27 10.67 30.93
CA LEU A 932 -19.24 9.64 30.72
C LEU A 932 -19.69 8.39 29.96
N CYS A 933 -20.91 8.36 29.43
CA CYS A 933 -21.36 7.24 28.59
C CYS A 933 -20.65 7.26 27.23
N VAL A 934 -20.37 6.08 26.70
CA VAL A 934 -19.87 5.93 25.33
C VAL A 934 -20.95 6.38 24.36
N THR A 935 -20.59 7.29 23.46
CA THR A 935 -21.48 7.82 22.43
C THR A 935 -21.17 7.20 21.07
N ARG A 936 -19.91 6.83 20.82
CA ARG A 936 -19.44 6.21 19.56
C ARG A 936 -18.22 5.32 19.83
N VAL A 937 -18.12 4.25 19.06
CA VAL A 937 -16.98 3.33 19.04
C VAL A 937 -16.36 3.35 17.65
N TYR A 938 -15.04 3.45 17.59
CA TYR A 938 -14.30 3.46 16.33
C TYR A 938 -13.26 2.33 16.35
N HIS A 939 -13.22 1.57 15.26
CA HIS A 939 -12.30 0.44 15.06
C HIS A 939 -11.07 0.88 14.28
N GLN A 940 -10.36 1.88 14.81
CA GLN A 940 -9.16 2.44 14.20
C GLN A 940 -8.11 2.70 15.28
N GLU A 941 -6.86 2.37 14.99
CA GLU A 941 -5.71 2.70 15.85
C GLU A 941 -5.50 4.23 15.85
N PHE A 942 -5.41 4.82 17.04
CA PHE A 942 -5.04 6.23 17.19
C PHE A 942 -3.53 6.32 17.23
N ASP A 943 -2.94 7.03 16.28
CA ASP A 943 -1.50 7.11 16.17
C ASP A 943 -0.94 8.16 17.15
N VAL A 944 -0.67 7.72 18.39
CA VAL A 944 0.02 8.55 19.40
C VAL A 944 1.53 8.64 19.09
N ASN A 945 2.09 7.64 18.39
CA ASN A 945 3.53 7.33 18.48
C ASN A 945 4.31 7.33 17.16
N MET A 946 3.70 7.45 15.97
CA MET A 946 4.30 7.39 14.61
C MET A 946 5.66 6.70 14.47
#